data_AF-A0A8C8YHR2-F1
#
_entry.id   AF-A0A8C8YHR2-F1
#
_cell.length_a   1.000
_cell.length_b   1.000
_cell.length_c   1.000
_cell.angle_alpha   90.00
_cell.angle_beta   90.00
_cell.angle_gamma   90.00
#
_symmetry.space_group_name_H-M   'P 1'
#
loop_
_entity.id
_entity.type
_entity.pdbx_description
1 polymer ?
#
loop_
_entity_poly.entity_id
_entity_poly.type
_entity_poly.pdbx_seq_one_letter_code
_entity_poly.pdbx_strand_id
1 'polypeptide(L)'
;TASLSGEPSPTRSNICVNSKKKQMCFDWGPGEMLVCETSFNKKEKPEMVPNCPFIYIIRKDVDVYSQILRKLFNESHGIFVGLQRIEEELTGKSRKAQLVRVSKNYRSVIRACMEEMHQVAIAAKDPASGRQFSSQVSILSAMELIWNLCEILFIEVAPAGPLLLHLLDWVRLHVCEVDSLSADVLGSENPSKHENFWNLVTVLVLQGRLDEARQMLSKEADTSPTSAGMCRILGDLMRTMPILSPGNTQTLTELELKWQHWHEECERHLQDGTFAASPHLESLCKIMLGDEAALLEQKELLSNWYHFLVTRLLYSHPTVKPIDLHIYAQSSLDLFLGGESSPEPLDNILMAAFEFDIHQVIKECSIALSNWWFVAHLTDLLDHCKLLQSHNLYFGSNMREFLLLEYASGLFAHHSLWQLGVDYFDYCPKLGRVSLELHIERIPLNTEQKALKVLRICEQRQMTEQVRSICKILAMKAVRNNRLGSALSWSIRAKDAAFATLVSDRFLRDYCERGCFSDLDLIDNLGPAMMLSDRLTFLGKYREFHRLYGEKRFVDAASLLLSLMTSQIAPRSFWMTLLTDALPLLEQKQVIFSAEQTYELMRCLEDLTSGRPEHGEPDAQQLQDDDIETTKVEMLRLALARNLAGAIIREGSLEGS
;
A
#
# COMPACT_ATOMS: atom_id res chain seq x y z
N THR A 1 -6.23 -0.46 -28.19
CA THR A 1 -7.26 0.48 -27.69
C THR A 1 -7.51 0.30 -26.20
N ALA A 2 -7.71 1.40 -25.47
CA ALA A 2 -8.11 1.37 -24.06
C ALA A 2 -9.55 0.85 -23.95
N SER A 3 -9.81 -0.10 -23.06
CA SER A 3 -11.16 -0.55 -22.75
C SER A 3 -11.24 -0.98 -21.29
N LEU A 4 -12.35 -0.62 -20.67
CA LEU A 4 -12.74 -1.06 -19.33
C LEU A 4 -13.81 -2.16 -19.42
N SER A 5 -13.88 -2.87 -20.55
CA SER A 5 -14.72 -4.08 -20.76
C SER A 5 -14.23 -5.28 -19.94
N GLY A 6 -14.06 -5.08 -18.64
CA GLY A 6 -14.32 -6.11 -17.66
C GLY A 6 -15.68 -5.81 -17.07
N GLU A 7 -16.71 -6.58 -17.44
CA GLU A 7 -17.83 -6.73 -16.51
C GLU A 7 -17.22 -7.03 -15.12
N PRO A 8 -17.88 -6.66 -14.00
CA PRO A 8 -17.77 -7.44 -12.78
C PRO A 8 -18.36 -8.82 -13.11
N SER A 9 -17.65 -9.56 -13.96
CA SER A 9 -17.94 -10.93 -14.29
C SER A 9 -17.98 -11.61 -12.93
N PRO A 10 -19.07 -12.32 -12.59
CA PRO A 10 -19.07 -13.14 -11.40
C PRO A 10 -17.82 -13.98 -11.53
N THR A 11 -16.82 -13.70 -10.69
CA THR A 11 -15.57 -14.42 -10.78
C THR A 11 -16.00 -15.83 -10.48
N ARG A 12 -16.04 -16.68 -11.51
CA ARG A 12 -16.22 -18.11 -11.33
C ARG A 12 -14.94 -18.54 -10.65
N SER A 13 -14.91 -18.33 -9.34
CA SER A 13 -14.08 -19.09 -8.46
C SER A 13 -14.35 -20.53 -8.89
N ASN A 14 -13.33 -21.26 -9.35
CA ASN A 14 -13.40 -22.68 -9.71
C ASN A 14 -13.70 -23.53 -8.45
N ILE A 15 -14.60 -23.06 -7.60
CA ILE A 15 -15.20 -23.74 -6.50
C ILE A 15 -16.24 -24.63 -7.17
N CYS A 16 -15.85 -25.88 -7.41
CA CYS A 16 -16.78 -26.94 -7.77
C CYS A 16 -17.70 -27.21 -6.58
N VAL A 17 -18.60 -26.26 -6.27
CA VAL A 17 -19.62 -26.45 -5.24
C VAL A 17 -20.57 -27.51 -5.77
N ASN A 18 -20.64 -28.63 -5.05
CA ASN A 18 -21.65 -29.64 -5.33
C ASN A 18 -23.03 -29.00 -5.13
N SER A 19 -23.74 -28.68 -6.22
CA SER A 19 -25.04 -27.98 -6.22
C SER A 19 -26.14 -28.68 -5.39
N LYS A 20 -25.87 -29.90 -4.90
CA LYS A 20 -26.72 -30.68 -4.01
C LYS A 20 -26.51 -30.39 -2.51
N LYS A 21 -25.39 -29.80 -2.06
CA LYS A 21 -25.13 -29.40 -0.66
C LYS A 21 -25.27 -27.87 -0.53
N LYS A 22 -26.31 -27.43 0.16
CA LYS A 22 -26.90 -26.07 0.01
C LYS A 22 -26.35 -24.97 0.94
N GLN A 23 -25.17 -25.09 1.55
CA GLN A 23 -24.68 -24.05 2.46
C GLN A 23 -23.20 -23.73 2.24
N MET A 24 -22.93 -22.45 1.99
CA MET A 24 -21.59 -21.87 1.97
C MET A 24 -21.42 -21.01 3.22
N CYS A 25 -20.28 -21.17 3.89
CA CYS A 25 -19.77 -20.23 4.89
C CYS A 25 -18.68 -19.39 4.25
N PHE A 26 -18.61 -18.12 4.65
CA PHE A 26 -17.44 -17.30 4.40
C PHE A 26 -17.09 -16.54 5.67
N ASP A 27 -15.80 -16.28 5.85
CA ASP A 27 -15.29 -15.42 6.90
C ASP A 27 -14.20 -14.51 6.35
N TRP A 28 -14.20 -13.25 6.79
CA TRP A 28 -13.23 -12.26 6.35
C TRP A 28 -12.00 -12.33 7.25
N GLY A 29 -10.89 -12.80 6.69
CA GLY A 29 -9.57 -12.68 7.30
C GLY A 29 -8.96 -11.29 7.10
N PRO A 30 -7.76 -11.03 7.67
CA PRO A 30 -7.11 -9.70 7.63
C PRO A 30 -6.77 -9.17 6.22
N GLY A 31 -6.71 -10.04 5.21
CA GLY A 31 -6.49 -9.66 3.80
C GLY A 31 -7.01 -10.68 2.79
N GLU A 32 -7.65 -11.75 3.25
CA GLU A 32 -8.17 -12.85 2.45
C GLU A 32 -9.53 -13.26 2.99
N MET A 33 -10.49 -13.56 2.12
CA MET A 33 -11.77 -14.15 2.49
C MET A 33 -11.64 -15.67 2.41
N LEU A 34 -11.93 -16.35 3.52
CA LEU A 34 -11.98 -17.81 3.56
C LEU A 34 -13.41 -18.24 3.24
N VAL A 35 -13.57 -19.14 2.28
CA VAL A 35 -14.86 -19.69 1.88
C VAL A 35 -14.84 -21.20 2.07
N CYS A 36 -15.88 -21.74 2.70
CA CYS A 36 -16.01 -23.15 3.01
C CYS A 36 -17.41 -23.65 2.66
N GLU A 37 -17.51 -24.91 2.24
CA GLU A 37 -18.79 -25.58 2.14
C GLU A 37 -19.16 -26.16 3.51
N THR A 38 -20.37 -25.92 4.00
CA THR A 38 -20.86 -26.50 5.26
C THR A 38 -22.16 -27.28 5.07
N SER A 39 -22.44 -28.15 6.04
CA SER A 39 -23.69 -28.89 6.16
C SER A 39 -24.31 -28.63 7.53
N PHE A 40 -24.46 -27.37 7.92
CA PHE A 40 -24.96 -26.98 9.24
C PHE A 40 -26.50 -26.86 9.22
N ASN A 41 -27.20 -27.97 9.42
CA ASN A 41 -28.65 -27.98 9.61
C ASN A 41 -29.00 -27.60 11.06
N LYS A 42 -29.58 -26.41 11.30
CA LYS A 42 -30.07 -25.98 12.64
C LYS A 42 -31.15 -26.89 13.27
N LYS A 43 -31.64 -27.92 12.56
CA LYS A 43 -32.75 -28.80 12.99
C LYS A 43 -32.32 -30.24 13.33
N GLU A 44 -31.05 -30.62 13.19
CA GLU A 44 -30.58 -31.98 13.48
C GLU A 44 -29.58 -32.00 14.64
N LYS A 45 -29.63 -33.07 15.45
CA LYS A 45 -28.73 -33.29 16.59
C LYS A 45 -27.26 -33.29 16.16
N PRO A 46 -26.31 -32.90 17.04
CA PRO A 46 -24.90 -32.69 16.71
C PRO A 46 -24.10 -34.00 16.57
N GLU A 47 -24.64 -34.99 15.84
CA GLU A 47 -24.00 -36.32 15.68
C GLU A 47 -23.36 -36.55 14.30
N MET A 48 -23.41 -35.59 13.37
CA MET A 48 -22.63 -35.66 12.12
C MET A 48 -21.47 -34.68 12.15
N VAL A 49 -20.24 -35.22 12.14
CA VAL A 49 -19.01 -34.47 11.90
C VAL A 49 -19.21 -33.65 10.60
N PRO A 50 -19.12 -32.30 10.64
CA PRO A 50 -19.23 -31.50 9.44
C PRO A 50 -18.11 -31.90 8.47
N ASN A 51 -18.48 -32.50 7.34
CA ASN A 51 -17.51 -32.92 6.34
C ASN A 51 -17.18 -31.71 5.46
N CYS A 52 -16.17 -30.93 5.84
CA CYS A 52 -15.59 -29.81 5.07
C CYS A 52 -14.31 -30.29 4.34
N PRO A 53 -14.41 -30.86 3.13
CA PRO A 53 -13.23 -31.38 2.43
C PRO A 53 -12.31 -30.28 1.88
N PHE A 54 -12.81 -29.06 1.66
CA PHE A 54 -12.04 -27.97 1.03
C PHE A 54 -12.34 -26.62 1.70
N ILE A 55 -11.28 -25.85 1.94
CA ILE A 55 -11.33 -24.43 2.30
C ILE A 55 -10.72 -23.66 1.12
N TYR A 56 -11.46 -22.69 0.60
CA TYR A 56 -11.05 -21.85 -0.51
C TYR A 56 -10.60 -20.49 0.03
N ILE A 57 -9.47 -20.00 -0.48
CA ILE A 57 -8.94 -18.68 -0.13
C ILE A 57 -9.22 -17.74 -1.31
N ILE A 58 -10.02 -16.72 -1.07
CA ILE A 58 -10.36 -15.69 -2.05
C ILE A 58 -9.66 -14.40 -1.64
N ARG A 59 -8.84 -13.84 -2.54
CA ARG A 59 -8.18 -12.55 -2.32
C ARG A 59 -8.97 -11.44 -2.98
N LYS A 60 -9.18 -10.35 -2.24
CA LYS A 60 -9.63 -9.09 -2.81
C LYS A 60 -8.42 -8.36 -3.43
N ASP A 61 -8.66 -7.53 -4.45
CA ASP A 61 -7.67 -6.60 -5.01
C ASP A 61 -6.37 -7.30 -5.45
N VAL A 62 -6.50 -8.35 -6.27
CA VAL A 62 -5.37 -9.16 -6.80
C VAL A 62 -4.28 -8.29 -7.43
N ASP A 63 -4.66 -7.15 -8.00
CA ASP A 63 -3.78 -6.18 -8.64
C ASP A 63 -2.75 -5.58 -7.67
N VAL A 64 -3.08 -5.45 -6.39
CA VAL A 64 -2.16 -4.93 -5.36
C VAL A 64 -0.96 -5.85 -5.16
N TYR A 65 -1.10 -7.14 -5.51
CA TYR A 65 -0.04 -8.14 -5.42
C TYR A 65 0.82 -8.23 -6.69
N SER A 66 0.52 -7.44 -7.73
CA SER A 66 1.38 -7.36 -8.92
C SER A 66 2.70 -6.69 -8.59
N GLN A 67 3.81 -7.35 -8.94
CA GLN A 67 5.15 -6.80 -8.69
C GLN A 67 5.41 -5.50 -9.45
N ILE A 68 4.81 -5.34 -10.64
CA ILE A 68 4.98 -4.17 -11.50
C ILE A 68 4.17 -3.00 -10.92
N LEU A 69 2.91 -3.23 -10.55
CA LEU A 69 2.09 -2.20 -9.88
C LEU A 69 2.66 -1.78 -8.52
N ARG A 70 3.46 -2.63 -7.87
CA ARG A 70 4.21 -2.24 -6.67
C ARG A 70 5.12 -1.05 -6.93
N LYS A 71 5.75 -0.94 -8.11
CA LYS A 71 6.57 0.23 -8.48
C LYS A 71 5.71 1.47 -8.61
N LEU A 72 4.58 1.36 -9.31
CA LEU A 72 3.56 2.42 -9.41
C LEU A 72 3.22 2.97 -8.03
N PHE A 73 2.88 2.11 -7.06
CA PHE A 73 2.50 2.55 -5.71
C PHE A 73 3.64 3.25 -4.95
N ASN A 74 4.89 2.80 -5.09
CA ASN A 74 6.01 3.43 -4.40
C ASN A 74 6.38 4.79 -5.01
N GLU A 75 6.41 4.91 -6.33
CA GLU A 75 6.74 6.17 -7.01
C GLU A 75 5.62 7.20 -6.85
N SER A 76 4.37 6.79 -7.04
CA SER A 76 3.19 7.65 -6.82
C SER A 76 3.05 8.12 -5.37
N HIS A 77 3.45 7.29 -4.40
CA HIS A 77 3.51 7.69 -3.00
C HIS A 77 4.52 8.84 -2.77
N GLY A 78 5.69 8.78 -3.41
CA GLY A 78 6.66 9.89 -3.35
C GLY A 78 6.11 11.20 -3.93
N ILE A 79 5.36 11.10 -5.04
CA ILE A 79 4.67 12.26 -5.64
C ILE A 79 3.61 12.81 -4.68
N PHE A 80 2.80 11.93 -4.08
CA PHE A 80 1.75 12.31 -3.13
C PHE A 80 2.31 13.04 -1.92
N VAL A 81 3.32 12.47 -1.24
CA VAL A 81 3.97 13.10 -0.07
C VAL A 81 4.63 14.42 -0.47
N GLY A 82 5.22 14.47 -1.66
CA GLY A 82 5.76 15.71 -2.23
C GLY A 82 4.69 16.78 -2.39
N LEU A 83 3.51 16.42 -2.92
CA LEU A 83 2.38 17.32 -3.13
C LEU A 83 1.86 17.93 -1.82
N GLN A 84 1.79 17.14 -0.74
CA GLN A 84 1.32 17.66 0.56
C GLN A 84 2.20 18.77 1.12
N ARG A 85 3.48 18.83 0.73
CA ARG A 85 4.42 19.88 1.17
C ARG A 85 4.33 21.16 0.34
N ILE A 86 3.69 21.11 -0.83
CA ILE A 86 3.60 22.25 -1.76
C ILE A 86 2.66 23.34 -1.22
N GLU A 87 1.70 22.98 -0.37
CA GLU A 87 0.68 23.91 0.12
C GLU A 87 1.26 25.07 0.96
N GLU A 88 2.47 24.90 1.51
CA GLU A 88 3.15 25.90 2.33
C GLU A 88 3.94 26.95 1.53
N GLU A 89 4.29 26.71 0.26
CA GLU A 89 5.39 27.44 -0.38
C GLU A 89 5.00 28.49 -1.45
N LEU A 90 3.85 28.41 -2.14
CA LEU A 90 3.60 29.28 -3.32
C LEU A 90 2.13 29.67 -3.58
N THR A 91 1.87 30.95 -3.88
CA THR A 91 0.55 31.47 -4.29
C THR A 91 0.49 31.85 -5.78
N GLY A 92 -0.66 31.61 -6.43
CA GLY A 92 -0.98 32.15 -7.77
C GLY A 92 -0.54 31.29 -8.96
N LYS A 93 -0.07 31.92 -10.06
CA LYS A 93 0.26 31.25 -11.34
C LYS A 93 1.35 30.17 -11.22
N SER A 94 2.30 30.36 -10.29
CA SER A 94 3.34 29.36 -10.01
C SER A 94 2.76 28.05 -9.48
N ARG A 95 1.67 28.12 -8.69
CA ARG A 95 0.99 26.95 -8.13
C ARG A 95 0.32 26.12 -9.23
N LYS A 96 -0.38 26.75 -10.17
CA LYS A 96 -1.02 26.03 -11.29
C LYS A 96 0.00 25.27 -12.14
N ALA A 97 1.09 25.93 -12.53
CA ALA A 97 2.15 25.28 -13.31
C ALA A 97 2.78 24.10 -12.56
N GLN A 98 2.92 24.20 -11.23
CA GLN A 98 3.41 23.13 -10.39
C GLN A 98 2.43 21.96 -10.28
N LEU A 99 1.12 22.22 -10.15
CA LEU A 99 0.09 21.18 -10.12
C LEU A 99 0.01 20.43 -11.45
N VAL A 100 0.13 21.12 -12.59
CA VAL A 100 0.26 20.49 -13.91
C VAL A 100 1.52 19.62 -13.98
N ARG A 101 2.65 20.08 -13.42
CA ARG A 101 3.87 19.26 -13.34
C ARG A 101 3.66 18.00 -12.49
N VAL A 102 2.97 18.11 -11.36
CA VAL A 102 2.62 16.96 -10.51
C VAL A 102 1.73 15.97 -11.27
N SER A 103 0.71 16.45 -11.99
CA SER A 103 -0.13 15.62 -12.85
C SER A 103 0.69 14.86 -13.91
N LYS A 104 1.61 15.57 -14.59
CA LYS A 104 2.51 14.96 -15.58
C LYS A 104 3.44 13.91 -14.97
N ASN A 105 3.90 14.11 -13.73
CA ASN A 105 4.68 13.10 -13.01
C ASN A 105 3.86 11.83 -12.77
N TYR A 106 2.61 11.94 -12.32
CA TYR A 106 1.72 10.77 -12.16
C TYR A 106 1.56 10.01 -13.47
N ARG A 107 1.26 10.72 -14.56
CA ARG A 107 1.13 10.11 -15.90
C ARG A 107 2.41 9.44 -16.37
N SER A 108 3.58 10.04 -16.09
CA SER A 108 4.87 9.43 -16.42
C SER A 108 5.07 8.10 -15.70
N VAL A 109 4.69 8.00 -14.42
CA VAL A 109 4.78 6.74 -13.67
C VAL A 109 3.80 5.70 -14.22
N ILE A 110 2.56 6.10 -14.56
CA ILE A 110 1.58 5.20 -15.21
C ILE A 110 2.16 4.63 -16.51
N ARG A 111 2.72 5.48 -17.38
CA ARG A 111 3.31 5.03 -18.65
C ARG A 111 4.51 4.12 -18.47
N ALA A 112 5.42 4.43 -17.55
CA ALA A 112 6.57 3.57 -17.28
C ALA A 112 6.12 2.17 -16.82
N CYS A 113 5.08 2.10 -15.98
CA CYS A 113 4.50 0.83 -15.54
C CYS A 113 3.76 0.11 -16.68
N MET A 114 3.06 0.85 -17.53
CA MET A 114 2.35 0.30 -18.69
C MET A 114 3.31 -0.33 -19.70
N GLU A 115 4.42 0.34 -20.01
CA GLU A 115 5.47 -0.15 -20.90
C GLU A 115 6.12 -1.42 -20.35
N GLU A 116 6.47 -1.44 -19.06
CA GLU A 116 7.02 -2.63 -18.41
C GLU A 116 6.02 -3.80 -18.42
N MET A 117 4.73 -3.54 -18.16
CA MET A 117 3.69 -4.58 -18.25
C MET A 117 3.50 -5.09 -19.68
N HIS A 118 3.58 -4.21 -20.68
CA HIS A 118 3.47 -4.59 -22.08
C HIS A 118 4.62 -5.50 -22.52
N GLN A 119 5.85 -5.17 -22.14
CA GLN A 119 7.03 -6.00 -22.43
C GLN A 119 6.92 -7.39 -21.78
N VAL A 120 6.43 -7.47 -20.54
CA VAL A 120 6.20 -8.75 -19.85
C VAL A 120 5.05 -9.53 -20.50
N ALA A 121 4.00 -8.86 -20.98
CA ALA A 121 2.90 -9.49 -21.71
C ALA A 121 3.39 -10.16 -23.00
N ILE A 122 4.26 -9.49 -23.77
CA ILE A 122 4.85 -10.02 -25.00
C ILE A 122 5.81 -11.20 -24.69
N ALA A 123 6.60 -11.09 -23.62
CA ALA A 123 7.55 -12.13 -23.22
C ALA A 123 6.91 -13.36 -22.55
N ALA A 124 5.62 -13.30 -22.21
CA ALA A 124 4.92 -14.36 -21.49
C ALA A 124 4.80 -15.62 -22.35
N LYS A 125 5.35 -16.74 -21.85
CA LYS A 125 5.26 -18.05 -22.52
C LYS A 125 3.90 -18.73 -22.35
N ASP A 126 3.18 -18.41 -21.28
CA ASP A 126 1.86 -18.96 -20.98
C ASP A 126 0.76 -18.00 -21.49
N PRO A 127 -0.15 -18.48 -22.36
CA PRO A 127 -1.24 -17.66 -22.90
C PRO A 127 -2.18 -17.08 -21.83
N ALA A 128 -2.40 -17.77 -20.70
CA ALA A 128 -3.28 -17.28 -19.64
C ALA A 128 -2.65 -16.09 -18.91
N SER A 129 -1.37 -16.21 -18.55
CA SER A 129 -0.57 -15.12 -17.97
C SER A 129 -0.48 -13.91 -18.92
N GLY A 130 -0.25 -14.15 -20.21
CA GLY A 130 -0.21 -13.09 -21.23
C GLY A 130 -1.53 -12.30 -21.30
N ARG A 131 -2.69 -12.98 -21.30
CA ARG A 131 -4.01 -12.33 -21.29
C ARG A 131 -4.23 -11.46 -20.04
N GLN A 132 -3.78 -11.93 -18.88
CA GLN A 132 -3.90 -11.16 -17.64
C GLN A 132 -3.09 -9.86 -17.71
N PHE A 133 -1.85 -9.91 -18.19
CA PHE A 133 -1.03 -8.70 -18.36
C PHE A 133 -1.60 -7.76 -19.41
N SER A 134 -2.12 -8.28 -20.54
CA SER A 134 -2.77 -7.44 -21.55
C SER A 134 -4.01 -6.72 -21.00
N SER A 135 -4.83 -7.39 -20.18
CA SER A 135 -5.97 -6.74 -19.51
C SER A 135 -5.52 -5.60 -18.58
N GLN A 136 -4.44 -5.81 -17.83
CA GLN A 136 -3.86 -4.79 -16.96
C GLN A 136 -3.26 -3.60 -17.74
N VAL A 137 -2.65 -3.85 -18.90
CA VAL A 137 -2.19 -2.79 -19.82
C VAL A 137 -3.37 -1.96 -20.32
N SER A 138 -4.50 -2.59 -20.69
CA SER A 138 -5.71 -1.87 -21.09
C SER A 138 -6.27 -0.99 -19.97
N ILE A 139 -6.25 -1.47 -18.72
CA ILE A 139 -6.68 -0.68 -17.54
C ILE A 139 -5.74 0.51 -17.32
N LEU A 140 -4.41 0.33 -17.36
CA LEU A 140 -3.46 1.43 -17.21
C LEU A 140 -3.58 2.46 -18.34
N SER A 141 -3.83 2.01 -19.57
CA SER A 141 -4.08 2.89 -20.71
C SER A 141 -5.35 3.72 -20.50
N ALA A 142 -6.43 3.10 -20.02
CA ALA A 142 -7.67 3.81 -19.66
C ALA A 142 -7.43 4.81 -18.52
N MET A 143 -6.67 4.44 -17.48
CA MET A 143 -6.29 5.36 -16.40
C MET A 143 -5.53 6.58 -16.94
N GLU A 144 -4.52 6.38 -17.78
CA GLU A 144 -3.76 7.51 -18.34
C GLU A 144 -4.62 8.38 -19.27
N LEU A 145 -5.53 7.78 -20.03
CA LEU A 145 -6.49 8.47 -20.89
C LEU A 145 -7.37 9.42 -20.09
N ILE A 146 -8.03 8.90 -19.06
CA ILE A 146 -8.92 9.66 -18.18
C ILE A 146 -8.12 10.73 -17.43
N TRP A 147 -6.94 10.38 -16.89
CA TRP A 147 -6.10 11.32 -16.14
C TRP A 147 -5.66 12.48 -17.02
N ASN A 148 -5.20 12.21 -18.26
CA ASN A 148 -4.80 13.25 -19.19
C ASN A 148 -5.98 14.18 -19.54
N LEU A 149 -7.17 13.63 -19.76
CA LEU A 149 -8.36 14.47 -20.01
C LEU A 149 -8.67 15.35 -18.80
N CYS A 150 -8.62 14.80 -17.59
CA CYS A 150 -8.80 15.57 -16.36
C CYS A 150 -7.73 16.65 -16.17
N GLU A 151 -6.48 16.37 -16.54
CA GLU A 151 -5.39 17.35 -16.54
C GLU A 151 -5.74 18.54 -17.44
N ILE A 152 -6.20 18.29 -18.67
CA ILE A 152 -6.54 19.33 -19.64
C ILE A 152 -7.75 20.16 -19.17
N LEU A 153 -8.83 19.49 -18.76
CA LEU A 153 -10.11 20.15 -18.45
C LEU A 153 -10.13 20.83 -17.08
N PHE A 154 -9.57 20.18 -16.05
CA PHE A 154 -9.73 20.62 -14.65
C PHE A 154 -8.47 21.27 -14.06
N ILE A 155 -7.26 20.82 -14.44
CA ILE A 155 -6.01 21.30 -13.82
C ILE A 155 -5.39 22.42 -14.64
N GLU A 156 -5.16 22.18 -15.93
CA GLU A 156 -4.64 23.17 -16.87
C GLU A 156 -5.71 24.18 -17.27
N VAL A 157 -6.99 23.81 -17.26
CA VAL A 157 -8.14 24.70 -17.56
C VAL A 157 -7.84 25.52 -18.82
N ALA A 158 -7.55 24.82 -19.91
CA ALA A 158 -7.13 25.45 -21.15
C ALA A 158 -8.26 26.33 -21.73
N PRO A 159 -7.97 27.58 -22.13
CA PRO A 159 -8.97 28.44 -22.76
C PRO A 159 -9.30 27.96 -24.19
N ALA A 160 -10.36 28.53 -24.78
CA ALA A 160 -10.71 28.32 -26.19
C ALA A 160 -9.50 28.62 -27.09
N GLY A 161 -9.29 27.79 -28.13
CA GLY A 161 -8.07 27.79 -28.94
C GLY A 161 -7.08 26.73 -28.45
N PRO A 162 -6.23 27.00 -27.42
CA PRO A 162 -5.31 26.02 -26.86
C PRO A 162 -5.96 24.70 -26.44
N LEU A 163 -7.22 24.74 -25.94
CA LEU A 163 -7.98 23.54 -25.60
C LEU A 163 -8.00 22.50 -26.73
N LEU A 164 -8.28 22.93 -27.98
CA LEU A 164 -8.34 22.01 -29.12
C LEU A 164 -6.96 21.40 -29.40
N LEU A 165 -5.88 22.18 -29.27
CA LEU A 165 -4.52 21.68 -29.44
C LEU A 165 -4.20 20.60 -28.38
N HIS A 166 -4.58 20.83 -27.13
CA HIS A 166 -4.42 19.85 -26.07
C HIS A 166 -5.25 18.58 -26.30
N LEU A 167 -6.47 18.71 -26.84
CA LEU A 167 -7.32 17.55 -27.19
C LEU A 167 -6.75 16.77 -28.39
N LEU A 168 -6.15 17.44 -29.37
CA LEU A 168 -5.43 16.78 -30.47
C LEU A 168 -4.22 16.00 -29.94
N ASP A 169 -3.43 16.62 -29.08
CA ASP A 169 -2.29 15.95 -28.44
C ASP A 169 -2.76 14.79 -27.55
N TRP A 170 -3.92 14.93 -26.89
CA TRP A 170 -4.56 13.85 -26.13
C TRP A 170 -4.90 12.66 -27.02
N VAL A 171 -5.56 12.85 -28.16
CA VAL A 171 -5.89 11.76 -29.08
C VAL A 171 -4.64 11.11 -29.66
N ARG A 172 -3.67 11.91 -30.14
CA ARG A 172 -2.43 11.39 -30.74
C ARG A 172 -1.64 10.48 -29.80
N LEU A 173 -1.60 10.86 -28.53
CA LEU A 173 -0.90 10.14 -27.48
C LEU A 173 -1.56 8.80 -27.11
N HIS A 174 -2.88 8.69 -27.28
CA HIS A 174 -3.67 7.55 -26.84
C HIS A 174 -4.10 6.63 -28.00
N VAL A 175 -3.98 7.11 -29.24
CA VAL A 175 -4.22 6.36 -30.48
C VAL A 175 -2.89 6.15 -31.21
N CYS A 176 -2.04 5.28 -30.65
CA CYS A 176 -0.65 5.08 -31.11
C CYS A 176 -0.49 4.19 -32.35
N GLU A 177 -1.57 3.57 -32.83
CA GLU A 177 -1.51 2.59 -33.95
C GLU A 177 -1.01 3.21 -35.26
N VAL A 178 -1.07 4.54 -35.36
CA VAL A 178 -0.63 5.33 -36.51
C VAL A 178 0.88 5.33 -36.68
N ASP A 179 1.65 5.37 -35.59
CA ASP A 179 3.11 5.40 -35.67
C ASP A 179 3.66 4.05 -36.15
N SER A 180 3.06 2.94 -35.69
CA SER A 180 3.35 1.61 -36.22
C SER A 180 2.97 1.47 -37.69
N LEU A 181 1.81 2.00 -38.09
CA LEU A 181 1.36 1.97 -39.48
C LEU A 181 2.26 2.81 -40.39
N SER A 182 2.70 3.98 -39.90
CA SER A 182 3.64 4.85 -40.60
C SER A 182 4.98 4.16 -40.82
N ALA A 183 5.52 3.50 -39.79
CA ALA A 183 6.77 2.74 -39.90
C ALA A 183 6.69 1.59 -40.91
N ASP A 184 5.55 0.87 -40.95
CA ASP A 184 5.30 -0.22 -41.89
C ASP A 184 5.23 0.27 -43.35
N VAL A 185 4.39 1.27 -43.63
CA VAL A 185 4.21 1.84 -44.98
C VAL A 185 5.52 2.46 -45.50
N LEU A 186 6.25 3.18 -44.64
CA LEU A 186 7.51 3.82 -44.99
C LEU A 186 8.68 2.83 -45.14
N GLY A 187 8.60 1.67 -44.50
CA GLY A 187 9.56 0.58 -44.63
C GLY A 187 9.43 -0.20 -45.94
N SER A 188 8.31 -0.05 -46.66
CA SER A 188 8.07 -0.67 -47.96
C SER A 188 8.95 -0.08 -49.07
N GLU A 189 9.35 -0.91 -50.05
CA GLU A 189 10.13 -0.47 -51.21
C GLU A 189 9.39 0.61 -52.05
N ASN A 190 8.06 0.58 -52.08
CA ASN A 190 7.23 1.57 -52.78
C ASN A 190 6.04 1.99 -51.90
N PRO A 191 6.20 3.02 -51.05
CA PRO A 191 5.17 3.44 -50.11
C PRO A 191 3.83 3.79 -50.78
N SER A 192 3.85 4.43 -51.95
CA SER A 192 2.64 4.83 -52.71
C SER A 192 1.78 3.67 -53.20
N LYS A 193 2.36 2.47 -53.32
CA LYS A 193 1.66 1.25 -53.75
C LYS A 193 1.31 0.32 -52.58
N HIS A 194 1.63 0.72 -51.35
CA HIS A 194 1.33 -0.08 -50.18
C HIS A 194 -0.19 -0.14 -49.94
N GLU A 195 -0.72 -1.29 -49.53
CA GLU A 195 -2.16 -1.49 -49.34
C GLU A 195 -2.75 -0.48 -48.33
N ASN A 196 -1.99 -0.17 -47.28
CA ASN A 196 -2.40 0.77 -46.25
C ASN A 196 -1.98 2.23 -46.51
N PHE A 197 -1.47 2.58 -47.69
CA PHE A 197 -0.99 3.94 -47.96
C PHE A 197 -2.09 4.99 -47.75
N TRP A 198 -3.25 4.83 -48.39
CA TRP A 198 -4.35 5.78 -48.26
C TRP A 198 -4.97 5.77 -46.87
N ASN A 199 -5.03 4.61 -46.20
CA ASN A 199 -5.47 4.52 -44.81
C ASN A 199 -4.56 5.35 -43.90
N LEU A 200 -3.23 5.29 -44.09
CA LEU A 200 -2.28 6.10 -43.36
C LEU A 200 -2.48 7.60 -43.64
N VAL A 201 -2.61 8.02 -44.90
CA VAL A 201 -2.85 9.43 -45.24
C VAL A 201 -4.14 9.92 -44.58
N THR A 202 -5.22 9.16 -44.68
CA THR A 202 -6.51 9.49 -44.05
C THR A 202 -6.37 9.62 -42.54
N VAL A 203 -5.74 8.66 -41.86
CA VAL A 203 -5.54 8.71 -40.41
C VAL A 203 -4.67 9.91 -39.98
N LEU A 204 -3.63 10.25 -40.74
CA LEU A 204 -2.81 11.45 -40.48
C LEU A 204 -3.65 12.72 -40.58
N VAL A 205 -4.58 12.80 -41.54
CA VAL A 205 -5.53 13.92 -41.66
C VAL A 205 -6.53 13.92 -40.50
N LEU A 206 -7.07 12.76 -40.11
CA LEU A 206 -8.01 12.65 -38.98
C LEU A 206 -7.37 13.10 -37.65
N GLN A 207 -6.08 12.80 -37.43
CA GLN A 207 -5.30 13.26 -36.28
C GLN A 207 -4.76 14.70 -36.39
N GLY A 208 -5.00 15.39 -37.51
CA GLY A 208 -4.49 16.73 -37.78
C GLY A 208 -2.97 16.81 -37.98
N ARG A 209 -2.29 15.70 -38.32
CA ARG A 209 -0.86 15.64 -38.68
C ARG A 209 -0.67 16.00 -40.15
N LEU A 210 -1.14 17.18 -40.53
CA LEU A 210 -1.24 17.59 -41.94
C LEU A 210 0.10 17.70 -42.66
N ASP A 211 1.17 18.06 -41.94
CA ASP A 211 2.52 18.11 -42.52
C ASP A 211 3.03 16.73 -42.95
N GLU A 212 2.69 15.68 -42.20
CA GLU A 212 3.06 14.31 -42.52
C GLU A 212 2.17 13.74 -43.64
N ALA A 213 0.87 14.04 -43.60
CA ALA A 213 -0.05 13.71 -44.69
C ALA A 213 0.43 14.34 -46.01
N ARG A 214 0.84 15.62 -45.99
CA ARG A 214 1.41 16.33 -47.13
C ARG A 214 2.69 15.68 -47.65
N GLN A 215 3.57 15.22 -46.77
CA GLN A 215 4.78 14.48 -47.16
C GLN A 215 4.42 13.16 -47.86
N MET A 216 3.42 12.43 -47.36
CA MET A 216 2.94 11.21 -48.02
C MET A 216 2.33 11.51 -49.39
N LEU A 217 1.51 12.55 -49.52
CA LEU A 217 0.95 12.99 -50.81
C LEU A 217 2.02 13.40 -51.83
N SER A 218 3.14 13.97 -51.38
CA SER A 218 4.25 14.29 -52.30
C SER A 218 4.87 13.05 -52.94
N LYS A 219 4.94 11.92 -52.20
CA LYS A 219 5.44 10.63 -52.74
C LYS A 219 4.50 10.04 -53.78
N GLU A 220 3.19 10.21 -53.59
CA GLU A 220 2.19 9.82 -54.59
C GLU A 220 2.28 10.72 -55.83
N ALA A 221 2.48 12.03 -55.65
CA ALA A 221 2.66 12.97 -56.75
C ALA A 221 3.90 12.66 -57.61
N ASP A 222 4.97 12.14 -56.99
CA ASP A 222 6.18 11.73 -57.70
C ASP A 222 5.99 10.40 -58.45
N THR A 223 5.13 9.51 -57.94
CA THR A 223 4.89 8.18 -58.54
C THR A 223 3.85 8.24 -59.66
N SER A 224 2.83 9.08 -59.51
CA SER A 224 1.65 9.13 -60.38
C SER A 224 1.47 10.52 -61.00
N PRO A 225 1.88 10.72 -62.27
CA PRO A 225 1.80 12.02 -62.93
C PRO A 225 0.36 12.54 -63.09
N THR A 226 -0.62 11.63 -63.13
CA THR A 226 -2.05 11.96 -63.30
C THR A 226 -2.67 12.53 -62.02
N SER A 227 -2.23 12.09 -60.84
CA SER A 227 -2.67 12.62 -59.55
C SER A 227 -1.78 13.73 -59.00
N ALA A 228 -0.59 13.96 -59.58
CA ALA A 228 0.39 14.93 -59.11
C ALA A 228 -0.14 16.36 -58.95
N GLY A 229 -0.93 16.86 -59.91
CA GLY A 229 -1.54 18.18 -59.83
C GLY A 229 -2.51 18.31 -58.64
N MET A 230 -3.40 17.33 -58.50
CA MET A 230 -4.38 17.26 -57.40
C MET A 230 -3.70 17.13 -56.03
N CYS A 231 -2.66 16.29 -55.92
CA CYS A 231 -1.90 16.10 -54.68
C CYS A 231 -1.18 17.39 -54.24
N ARG A 232 -0.68 18.20 -55.18
CA ARG A 232 -0.06 19.50 -54.86
C ARG A 232 -1.08 20.50 -54.33
N ILE A 233 -2.24 20.60 -54.99
CA ILE A 233 -3.32 21.50 -54.54
C ILE A 233 -3.77 21.12 -53.13
N LEU A 234 -4.09 19.84 -52.89
CA LEU A 234 -4.50 19.38 -51.56
C LEU A 234 -3.39 19.58 -50.53
N GLY A 235 -2.13 19.33 -50.91
CA GLY A 235 -0.97 19.59 -50.05
C GLY A 235 -0.77 21.08 -49.70
N ASP A 236 -1.10 21.99 -50.62
CA ASP A 236 -1.07 23.43 -50.38
C ASP A 236 -2.20 23.87 -49.43
N LEU A 237 -3.40 23.29 -49.58
CA LEU A 237 -4.52 23.49 -48.63
C LEU A 237 -4.15 22.99 -47.23
N MET A 238 -3.51 21.83 -47.13
CA MET A 238 -3.03 21.29 -45.85
C MET A 238 -2.00 22.21 -45.18
N ARG A 239 -1.06 22.78 -45.96
CA ARG A 239 -0.03 23.70 -45.45
C ARG A 239 -0.61 25.04 -44.97
N THR A 240 -1.66 25.51 -45.62
CA THR A 240 -2.27 26.81 -45.34
C THR A 240 -3.32 26.77 -44.24
N MET A 241 -3.65 25.58 -43.72
CA MET A 241 -4.60 25.41 -42.62
C MET A 241 -4.20 26.29 -41.42
N PRO A 242 -5.10 27.17 -40.94
CA PRO A 242 -4.82 28.02 -39.80
C PRO A 242 -4.73 27.23 -38.49
N ILE A 243 -3.59 27.33 -37.80
CA ILE A 243 -3.34 26.73 -36.48
C ILE A 243 -2.90 27.81 -35.50
N LEU A 244 -3.42 27.76 -34.27
CA LEU A 244 -3.08 28.72 -33.23
C LEU A 244 -1.64 28.48 -32.73
N SER A 245 -0.73 29.40 -33.02
CA SER A 245 0.69 29.26 -32.63
C SER A 245 0.92 29.76 -31.19
N PRO A 246 1.61 29.00 -30.31
CA PRO A 246 1.80 29.34 -28.88
C PRO A 246 2.56 30.64 -28.55
N GLY A 247 3.03 31.38 -29.55
CA GLY A 247 3.78 32.64 -29.37
C GLY A 247 3.22 33.84 -30.13
N ASN A 248 2.14 33.68 -30.90
CA ASN A 248 1.53 34.77 -31.66
C ASN A 248 0.41 35.44 -30.85
N THR A 249 0.34 36.77 -30.89
CA THR A 249 -0.75 37.58 -30.34
C THR A 249 -2.04 37.53 -31.19
N GLN A 250 -2.26 36.43 -31.91
CA GLN A 250 -3.42 36.29 -32.79
C GLN A 250 -4.67 36.14 -31.93
N THR A 251 -5.70 36.94 -32.23
CA THR A 251 -6.99 36.84 -31.53
C THR A 251 -7.78 35.64 -32.03
N LEU A 252 -8.69 35.11 -31.19
CA LEU A 252 -9.57 34.00 -31.62
C LEU A 252 -10.42 34.39 -32.84
N THR A 253 -10.86 35.64 -32.92
CA THR A 253 -11.60 36.16 -34.08
C THR A 253 -10.75 36.17 -35.35
N GLU A 254 -9.48 36.55 -35.27
CA GLU A 254 -8.57 36.48 -36.42
C GLU A 254 -8.29 35.05 -36.86
N LEU A 255 -8.22 34.09 -35.93
CA LEU A 255 -8.11 32.67 -36.28
C LEU A 255 -9.37 32.20 -37.02
N GLU A 256 -10.54 32.49 -36.45
CA GLU A 256 -11.84 32.10 -37.01
C GLU A 256 -12.01 32.62 -38.44
N LEU A 257 -11.68 33.90 -38.69
CA LEU A 257 -11.77 34.50 -40.04
C LEU A 257 -10.83 33.83 -41.04
N LYS A 258 -9.58 33.55 -40.65
CA LYS A 258 -8.64 32.82 -41.54
C LYS A 258 -9.11 31.41 -41.80
N TRP A 259 -9.66 30.75 -40.79
CA TRP A 259 -10.17 29.39 -40.89
C TRP A 259 -11.39 29.33 -41.82
N GLN A 260 -12.33 30.26 -41.70
CA GLN A 260 -13.47 30.38 -42.61
C GLN A 260 -13.02 30.60 -44.06
N HIS A 261 -12.04 31.48 -44.28
CA HIS A 261 -11.49 31.69 -45.62
C HIS A 261 -10.84 30.44 -46.21
N TRP A 262 -10.06 29.72 -45.40
CA TRP A 262 -9.45 28.44 -45.79
C TRP A 262 -10.51 27.36 -46.08
N HIS A 263 -11.58 27.32 -45.29
CA HIS A 263 -12.70 26.40 -45.47
C HIS A 263 -13.45 26.68 -46.78
N GLU A 264 -13.73 27.95 -47.09
CA GLU A 264 -14.30 28.38 -48.38
C GLU A 264 -13.41 28.00 -49.59
N GLU A 265 -12.08 28.05 -49.43
CA GLU A 265 -11.15 27.64 -50.49
C GLU A 265 -11.18 26.13 -50.72
N CYS A 266 -11.22 25.33 -49.66
CA CYS A 266 -11.43 23.88 -49.75
C CYS A 266 -12.76 23.55 -50.43
N GLU A 267 -13.83 24.28 -50.08
CA GLU A 267 -15.17 24.05 -50.64
C GLU A 267 -15.20 24.37 -52.13
N ARG A 268 -14.58 25.49 -52.55
CA ARG A 268 -14.47 25.87 -53.96
C ARG A 268 -13.77 24.80 -54.78
N HIS A 269 -12.65 24.25 -54.30
CA HIS A 269 -11.95 23.18 -55.01
C HIS A 269 -12.79 21.91 -55.17
N LEU A 270 -13.64 21.59 -54.19
CA LEU A 270 -14.56 20.46 -54.26
C LEU A 270 -15.71 20.74 -55.26
N GLN A 271 -16.31 21.92 -55.22
CA GLN A 271 -17.39 22.34 -56.13
C GLN A 271 -16.91 22.41 -57.59
N ASP A 272 -15.68 22.86 -57.82
CA ASP A 272 -15.05 22.91 -59.15
C ASP A 272 -14.71 21.51 -59.71
N GLY A 273 -14.89 20.45 -58.92
CA GLY A 273 -14.59 19.07 -59.31
C GLY A 273 -13.09 18.81 -59.45
N THR A 274 -12.24 19.60 -58.77
CA THR A 274 -10.77 19.51 -58.87
C THR A 274 -10.25 18.10 -58.59
N PHE A 275 -10.92 17.38 -57.68
CA PHE A 275 -10.52 16.05 -57.20
C PHE A 275 -11.33 14.88 -57.80
N ALA A 276 -12.27 15.14 -58.72
CA ALA A 276 -13.21 14.13 -59.21
C ALA A 276 -12.53 12.90 -59.88
N ALA A 277 -11.29 13.05 -60.34
CA ALA A 277 -10.51 11.96 -60.92
C ALA A 277 -9.88 11.01 -59.86
N SER A 278 -9.88 11.38 -58.58
CA SER A 278 -9.35 10.57 -57.48
C SER A 278 -10.31 10.56 -56.29
N PRO A 279 -11.07 9.48 -56.09
CA PRO A 279 -12.01 9.36 -54.96
C PRO A 279 -11.35 9.54 -53.60
N HIS A 280 -10.09 9.10 -53.45
CA HIS A 280 -9.35 9.24 -52.20
C HIS A 280 -9.05 10.71 -51.88
N LEU A 281 -8.59 11.50 -52.87
CA LEU A 281 -8.31 12.93 -52.66
C LEU A 281 -9.59 13.73 -52.44
N GLU A 282 -10.68 13.36 -53.13
CA GLU A 282 -12.00 13.95 -52.91
C GLU A 282 -12.51 13.66 -51.48
N SER A 283 -12.37 12.41 -51.01
CA SER A 283 -12.71 12.01 -49.64
C SER A 283 -11.88 12.78 -48.61
N LEU A 284 -10.57 12.94 -48.82
CA LEU A 284 -9.71 13.74 -47.94
C LEU A 284 -10.15 15.21 -47.89
N CYS A 285 -10.54 15.80 -49.01
CA CYS A 285 -11.05 17.17 -49.04
C CYS A 285 -12.40 17.29 -48.31
N LYS A 286 -13.30 16.31 -48.44
CA LYS A 286 -14.57 16.25 -47.68
C LYS A 286 -14.32 16.14 -46.17
N ILE A 287 -13.33 15.35 -45.76
CA ILE A 287 -12.89 15.25 -44.36
C ILE A 287 -12.38 16.61 -43.86
N MET A 288 -11.54 17.30 -44.62
CA MET A 288 -11.01 18.63 -44.25
C MET A 288 -12.09 19.71 -44.16
N LEU A 289 -13.21 19.55 -44.88
CA LEU A 289 -14.40 20.39 -44.79
C LEU A 289 -15.30 20.05 -43.59
N GLY A 290 -15.00 18.96 -42.87
CA GLY A 290 -15.81 18.50 -41.75
C GLY A 290 -17.14 17.86 -42.17
N ASP A 291 -17.22 17.29 -43.37
CA ASP A 291 -18.41 16.54 -43.81
C ASP A 291 -18.62 15.33 -42.88
N GLU A 292 -19.70 15.35 -42.11
CA GLU A 292 -20.01 14.32 -41.12
C GLU A 292 -20.19 12.94 -41.76
N ALA A 293 -20.74 12.85 -42.97
CA ALA A 293 -20.91 11.59 -43.67
C ALA A 293 -19.54 11.00 -44.05
N ALA A 294 -18.65 11.83 -44.62
CA ALA A 294 -17.29 11.41 -44.98
C ALA A 294 -16.46 11.00 -43.76
N LEU A 295 -16.64 11.66 -42.61
CA LEU A 295 -15.98 11.27 -41.37
C LEU A 295 -16.51 9.93 -40.83
N LEU A 296 -17.83 9.70 -40.87
CA LEU A 296 -18.45 8.45 -40.43
C LEU A 296 -18.11 7.26 -41.35
N GLU A 297 -17.86 7.49 -42.64
CA GLU A 297 -17.31 6.46 -43.54
C GLU A 297 -15.94 5.94 -43.07
N GLN A 298 -15.17 6.75 -42.33
CA GLN A 298 -13.86 6.38 -41.78
C GLN A 298 -13.91 5.89 -40.32
N LYS A 299 -15.08 5.42 -39.85
CA LYS A 299 -15.31 4.96 -38.47
C LYS A 299 -14.27 3.95 -37.96
N GLU A 300 -13.88 2.99 -38.80
CA GLU A 300 -12.87 1.97 -38.47
C GLU A 300 -11.49 2.59 -38.18
N LEU A 301 -11.09 3.58 -38.99
CA LEU A 301 -9.81 4.29 -38.86
C LEU A 301 -9.78 5.25 -37.66
N LEU A 302 -10.94 5.80 -37.28
CA LEU A 302 -11.09 6.61 -36.06
C LEU A 302 -11.03 5.74 -34.80
N SER A 303 -11.53 4.50 -34.89
CA SER A 303 -11.61 3.47 -33.84
C SER A 303 -12.49 3.82 -32.64
N ASN A 304 -12.58 5.10 -32.25
CA ASN A 304 -13.26 5.56 -31.04
C ASN A 304 -14.00 6.89 -31.28
N TRP A 305 -15.10 7.10 -30.56
CA TRP A 305 -15.95 8.29 -30.70
C TRP A 305 -15.25 9.60 -30.27
N TYR A 306 -14.31 9.54 -29.33
CA TYR A 306 -13.58 10.72 -28.88
C TYR A 306 -12.50 11.16 -29.89
N HIS A 307 -11.97 10.25 -30.70
CA HIS A 307 -11.13 10.62 -31.85
C HIS A 307 -12.01 11.35 -32.88
N PHE A 308 -13.18 10.81 -33.18
CA PHE A 308 -14.17 11.45 -34.05
C PHE A 308 -14.58 12.85 -33.55
N LEU A 309 -14.84 13.01 -32.25
CA LEU A 309 -15.12 14.30 -31.61
C LEU A 309 -14.01 15.32 -31.92
N VAL A 310 -12.77 14.97 -31.64
CA VAL A 310 -11.65 15.91 -31.79
C VAL A 310 -11.42 16.27 -33.27
N THR A 311 -11.59 15.31 -34.18
CA THR A 311 -11.55 15.56 -35.62
C THR A 311 -12.68 16.51 -36.07
N ARG A 312 -13.91 16.33 -35.57
CA ARG A 312 -15.03 17.26 -35.84
C ARG A 312 -14.74 18.66 -35.32
N LEU A 313 -14.16 18.78 -34.12
CA LEU A 313 -13.78 20.08 -33.58
C LEU A 313 -12.71 20.77 -34.44
N LEU A 314 -11.73 20.00 -34.94
CA LEU A 314 -10.68 20.53 -35.81
C LEU A 314 -11.21 21.09 -37.14
N TYR A 315 -12.12 20.37 -37.80
CA TYR A 315 -12.60 20.71 -39.16
C TYR A 315 -13.97 21.40 -39.19
N SER A 316 -14.60 21.65 -38.04
CA SER A 316 -15.89 22.35 -38.01
C SER A 316 -15.99 23.43 -36.93
N HIS A 317 -15.24 23.33 -35.83
CA HIS A 317 -15.39 24.22 -34.67
C HIS A 317 -14.04 24.57 -34.00
N PRO A 318 -13.11 25.24 -34.69
CA PRO A 318 -11.73 25.46 -34.22
C PRO A 318 -11.63 26.34 -32.96
N THR A 319 -12.65 27.15 -32.69
CA THR A 319 -12.72 28.10 -31.56
C THR A 319 -13.67 27.65 -30.44
N VAL A 320 -13.97 26.34 -30.36
CA VAL A 320 -14.85 25.75 -29.34
C VAL A 320 -14.48 26.20 -27.92
N LYS A 321 -15.51 26.57 -27.15
CA LYS A 321 -15.37 26.96 -25.75
C LYS A 321 -15.53 25.73 -24.85
N PRO A 322 -14.84 25.70 -23.69
CA PRO A 322 -14.99 24.61 -22.72
C PRO A 322 -16.45 24.31 -22.36
N ILE A 323 -17.27 25.36 -22.15
CA ILE A 323 -18.68 25.21 -21.74
C ILE A 323 -19.56 24.49 -22.78
N ASP A 324 -19.22 24.59 -24.06
CA ASP A 324 -20.01 24.02 -25.16
C ASP A 324 -19.52 22.62 -25.54
N LEU A 325 -18.38 22.18 -24.99
CA LEU A 325 -17.71 20.94 -25.34
C LEU A 325 -18.58 19.69 -25.13
N HIS A 326 -19.39 19.68 -24.06
CA HIS A 326 -20.30 18.59 -23.75
C HIS A 326 -21.35 18.34 -24.85
N ILE A 327 -21.82 19.40 -25.53
CA ILE A 327 -22.82 19.30 -26.61
C ILE A 327 -22.22 18.54 -27.79
N TYR A 328 -20.99 18.91 -28.17
CA TYR A 328 -20.27 18.24 -29.26
C TYR A 328 -19.89 16.80 -28.88
N ALA A 329 -19.50 16.56 -27.63
CA ALA A 329 -19.18 15.23 -27.12
C ALA A 329 -20.39 14.29 -27.21
N GLN A 330 -21.55 14.72 -26.70
CA GLN A 330 -22.78 13.93 -26.74
C GLN A 330 -23.21 13.64 -28.19
N SER A 331 -23.24 14.67 -29.04
CA SER A 331 -23.56 14.50 -30.46
C SER A 331 -22.59 13.53 -31.15
N SER A 332 -21.30 13.58 -30.82
CA SER A 332 -20.29 12.69 -31.41
C SER A 332 -20.46 11.25 -30.95
N LEU A 333 -20.76 11.03 -29.67
CA LEU A 333 -21.05 9.71 -29.13
C LEU A 333 -22.28 9.10 -29.79
N ASP A 334 -23.38 9.85 -29.88
CA ASP A 334 -24.65 9.38 -30.47
C ASP A 334 -24.48 9.00 -31.95
N LEU A 335 -23.80 9.86 -32.73
CA LEU A 335 -23.52 9.60 -34.14
C LEU A 335 -22.59 8.40 -34.34
N PHE A 336 -21.55 8.27 -33.49
CA PHE A 336 -20.56 7.20 -33.63
C PHE A 336 -21.12 5.83 -33.22
N LEU A 337 -21.90 5.76 -32.14
CA LEU A 337 -22.50 4.50 -31.68
C LEU A 337 -23.75 4.10 -32.48
N GLY A 338 -24.37 5.03 -33.22
CA GLY A 338 -25.50 4.74 -34.10
C GLY A 338 -26.75 4.23 -33.36
N GLY A 339 -26.83 4.42 -32.04
CA GLY A 339 -27.93 3.97 -31.18
C GLY A 339 -28.03 2.45 -30.94
N GLU A 340 -27.21 1.62 -31.58
CA GLU A 340 -27.27 0.16 -31.47
C GLU A 340 -26.40 -0.43 -30.35
N SER A 341 -25.33 0.29 -29.97
CA SER A 341 -24.39 -0.14 -28.92
C SER A 341 -24.53 0.74 -27.67
N SER A 342 -24.60 0.11 -26.50
CA SER A 342 -24.54 0.84 -25.22
C SER A 342 -23.14 1.39 -24.96
N PRO A 343 -22.99 2.61 -24.41
CA PRO A 343 -21.68 3.16 -24.04
C PRO A 343 -20.94 2.25 -23.06
N GLU A 344 -19.62 2.10 -23.25
CA GLU A 344 -18.77 1.37 -22.32
C GLU A 344 -18.60 2.18 -21.01
N PRO A 345 -18.17 1.55 -19.89
CA PRO A 345 -17.87 2.27 -18.65
C PRO A 345 -16.87 3.42 -18.84
N LEU A 346 -15.90 3.25 -19.74
CA LEU A 346 -14.94 4.30 -20.10
C LEU A 346 -15.63 5.50 -20.76
N ASP A 347 -16.59 5.26 -21.66
CA ASP A 347 -17.32 6.33 -22.35
C ASP A 347 -18.11 7.18 -21.37
N ASN A 348 -18.75 6.54 -20.38
CA ASN A 348 -19.49 7.24 -19.33
C ASN A 348 -18.56 8.14 -18.49
N ILE A 349 -17.33 7.70 -18.21
CA ILE A 349 -16.34 8.50 -17.48
C ILE A 349 -15.89 9.71 -18.32
N LEU A 350 -15.57 9.47 -19.60
CA LEU A 350 -15.14 10.54 -20.51
C LEU A 350 -16.25 11.58 -20.72
N MET A 351 -17.49 11.12 -20.89
CA MET A 351 -18.66 12.00 -20.99
C MET A 351 -18.85 12.84 -19.72
N ALA A 352 -18.78 12.25 -18.53
CA ALA A 352 -18.85 12.99 -17.28
C ALA A 352 -17.73 14.06 -17.17
N ALA A 353 -16.53 13.76 -17.68
CA ALA A 353 -15.45 14.74 -17.73
C ALA A 353 -15.77 15.90 -18.69
N PHE A 354 -16.32 15.62 -19.88
CA PHE A 354 -16.75 16.66 -20.82
C PHE A 354 -17.94 17.49 -20.33
N GLU A 355 -18.81 16.92 -19.50
CA GLU A 355 -19.89 17.62 -18.78
C GLU A 355 -19.40 18.45 -17.58
N PHE A 356 -18.10 18.37 -17.28
CA PHE A 356 -17.48 19.00 -16.10
C PHE A 356 -18.04 18.50 -14.75
N ASP A 357 -18.61 17.29 -14.70
CA ASP A 357 -19.06 16.67 -13.45
C ASP A 357 -17.94 15.81 -12.83
N ILE A 358 -17.12 16.48 -12.02
CA ILE A 358 -16.00 15.85 -11.31
C ILE A 358 -16.49 14.72 -10.36
N HIS A 359 -17.65 14.88 -9.74
CA HIS A 359 -18.16 13.90 -8.78
C HIS A 359 -18.57 12.61 -9.48
N GLN A 360 -19.19 12.72 -10.65
CA GLN A 360 -19.56 11.57 -11.46
C GLN A 360 -18.31 10.88 -12.03
N VAL A 361 -17.28 11.63 -12.47
CA VAL A 361 -15.98 11.04 -12.86
C VAL A 361 -15.39 10.20 -11.73
N ILE A 362 -15.29 10.76 -10.51
CA ILE A 362 -14.72 10.05 -9.36
C ILE A 362 -15.53 8.79 -9.03
N LYS A 363 -16.87 8.88 -9.06
CA LYS A 363 -17.77 7.75 -8.78
C LYS A 363 -17.63 6.63 -9.80
N GLU A 364 -17.70 6.93 -11.09
CA GLU A 364 -17.60 5.92 -12.14
C GLU A 364 -16.19 5.29 -12.17
N CYS A 365 -15.13 6.08 -11.97
CA CYS A 365 -13.78 5.53 -11.79
C CYS A 365 -13.67 4.61 -10.56
N SER A 366 -14.38 4.89 -9.46
CA SER A 366 -14.37 4.03 -8.27
C SER A 366 -15.04 2.67 -8.50
N ILE A 367 -15.94 2.58 -9.49
CA ILE A 367 -16.67 1.37 -9.84
C ILE A 367 -15.93 0.58 -10.93
N ALA A 368 -15.48 1.29 -11.97
CA ALA A 368 -14.89 0.69 -13.16
C ALA A 368 -13.43 0.28 -12.98
N LEU A 369 -12.69 0.93 -12.07
CA LEU A 369 -11.30 0.60 -11.78
C LEU A 369 -11.21 -0.30 -10.56
N SER A 370 -10.38 -1.33 -10.65
CA SER A 370 -10.27 -2.41 -9.66
C SER A 370 -9.65 -1.99 -8.32
N ASN A 371 -8.97 -0.85 -8.25
CA ASN A 371 -8.30 -0.39 -7.05
C ASN A 371 -8.56 1.11 -6.78
N TRP A 372 -8.48 1.49 -5.51
CA TRP A 372 -8.71 2.86 -5.05
C TRP A 372 -7.58 3.85 -5.40
N TRP A 373 -6.46 3.39 -5.99
CA TRP A 373 -5.28 4.23 -6.24
C TRP A 373 -5.63 5.44 -7.12
N PHE A 374 -6.31 5.18 -8.24
CA PHE A 374 -6.61 6.24 -9.22
C PHE A 374 -7.46 7.34 -8.59
N VAL A 375 -8.57 6.96 -7.97
CA VAL A 375 -9.52 7.90 -7.38
C VAL A 375 -8.95 8.60 -6.15
N ALA A 376 -8.13 7.93 -5.34
CA ALA A 376 -7.46 8.55 -4.19
C ALA A 376 -6.50 9.66 -4.62
N HIS A 377 -5.63 9.40 -5.60
CA HIS A 377 -4.65 10.38 -6.07
C HIS A 377 -5.24 11.47 -6.95
N LEU A 378 -6.16 11.15 -7.85
CA LEU A 378 -6.82 12.15 -8.67
C LEU A 378 -7.64 13.11 -7.79
N THR A 379 -8.41 12.58 -6.84
CA THR A 379 -9.20 13.41 -5.92
C THR A 379 -8.30 14.28 -5.04
N ASP A 380 -7.18 13.75 -4.53
CA ASP A 380 -6.20 14.55 -3.78
C ASP A 380 -5.65 15.70 -4.61
N LEU A 381 -5.26 15.46 -5.86
CA LEU A 381 -4.77 16.50 -6.76
C LEU A 381 -5.84 17.55 -7.09
N LEU A 382 -7.09 17.13 -7.30
CA LEU A 382 -8.23 18.03 -7.57
C LEU A 382 -8.61 18.87 -6.33
N ASP A 383 -8.47 18.31 -5.13
CA ASP A 383 -8.63 19.05 -3.87
C ASP A 383 -7.54 20.12 -3.71
N HIS A 384 -6.30 19.80 -4.09
CA HIS A 384 -5.19 20.77 -4.14
C HIS A 384 -5.41 21.88 -5.19
N CYS A 385 -6.19 21.60 -6.24
CA CYS A 385 -6.69 22.58 -7.20
C CYS A 385 -7.87 23.42 -6.67
N LYS A 386 -8.40 23.11 -5.48
CA LYS A 386 -9.57 23.76 -4.85
C LYS A 386 -10.86 23.63 -5.67
N LEU A 387 -10.99 22.54 -6.44
CA LEU A 387 -12.17 22.26 -7.27
C LEU A 387 -13.27 21.50 -6.51
N LEU A 388 -12.89 20.80 -5.44
CA LEU A 388 -13.83 20.03 -4.64
C LEU A 388 -14.38 20.89 -3.50
N GLN A 389 -15.70 20.90 -3.34
CA GLN A 389 -16.34 21.57 -2.21
C GLN A 389 -16.07 20.77 -0.93
N SER A 390 -15.70 21.45 0.15
CA SER A 390 -15.46 20.86 1.47
C SER A 390 -16.76 20.52 2.20
N HIS A 391 -17.70 19.86 1.52
CA HIS A 391 -18.90 19.34 2.17
C HIS A 391 -18.56 18.01 2.85
N ASN A 392 -18.88 17.95 4.14
CA ASN A 392 -18.75 16.70 4.88
C ASN A 392 -19.85 15.76 4.41
N LEU A 393 -19.46 14.55 4.06
CA LEU A 393 -20.38 13.44 3.82
C LEU A 393 -21.10 13.13 5.15
N TYR A 394 -22.25 12.45 5.07
CA TYR A 394 -23.08 12.13 6.25
C TYR A 394 -22.33 11.39 7.38
N PHE A 395 -21.20 10.76 7.06
CA PHE A 395 -20.31 10.05 7.96
C PHE A 395 -19.11 10.87 8.49
N GLY A 396 -19.14 12.20 8.35
CA GLY A 396 -18.24 13.12 9.06
C GLY A 396 -16.90 13.43 8.39
N SER A 397 -16.58 12.80 7.26
CA SER A 397 -15.39 13.02 6.43
C SER A 397 -15.72 13.78 5.15
N ASN A 398 -14.75 14.46 4.54
CA ASN A 398 -14.89 14.93 3.15
C ASN A 398 -14.58 13.78 2.16
N MET A 399 -14.88 14.00 0.87
CA MET A 399 -14.66 12.99 -0.19
C MET A 399 -13.20 12.58 -0.32
N ARG A 400 -12.28 13.54 -0.30
CA ARG A 400 -10.83 13.29 -0.38
C ARG A 400 -10.38 12.34 0.72
N GLU A 401 -10.72 12.65 1.97
CA GLU A 401 -10.34 11.86 3.13
C GLU A 401 -10.97 10.47 3.08
N PHE A 402 -12.24 10.34 2.66
CA PHE A 402 -12.86 9.02 2.49
C PHE A 402 -12.08 8.13 1.50
N LEU A 403 -11.76 8.64 0.31
CA LEU A 403 -11.05 7.85 -0.70
C LEU A 403 -9.60 7.53 -0.30
N LEU A 404 -8.92 8.44 0.39
CA LEU A 404 -7.60 8.18 0.95
C LEU A 404 -7.62 7.11 2.05
N LEU A 405 -8.65 7.11 2.91
CA LEU A 405 -8.81 6.09 3.96
C LEU A 405 -9.06 4.70 3.35
N GLU A 406 -9.92 4.59 2.34
CA GLU A 406 -10.19 3.32 1.65
C GLU A 406 -8.93 2.79 0.95
N TYR A 407 -8.20 3.68 0.25
CA TYR A 407 -6.93 3.31 -0.40
C TYR A 407 -5.87 2.88 0.61
N ALA A 408 -5.66 3.65 1.68
CA ALA A 408 -4.70 3.32 2.73
C ALA A 408 -5.05 1.99 3.40
N SER A 409 -6.33 1.75 3.69
CA SER A 409 -6.81 0.48 4.26
C SER A 409 -6.51 -0.70 3.34
N GLY A 410 -6.70 -0.53 2.02
CA GLY A 410 -6.31 -1.51 1.00
C GLY A 410 -4.81 -1.83 1.00
N LEU A 411 -3.94 -0.82 1.18
CA LEU A 411 -2.49 -1.02 1.27
C LEU A 411 -2.07 -1.78 2.54
N PHE A 412 -2.80 -1.58 3.66
CA PHE A 412 -2.53 -2.27 4.93
C PHE A 412 -2.79 -3.77 4.88
N ALA A 413 -3.69 -4.23 4.01
CA ALA A 413 -3.90 -5.65 3.76
C ALA A 413 -2.65 -6.33 3.15
N HIS A 414 -1.81 -5.57 2.45
CA HIS A 414 -0.63 -6.10 1.77
C HIS A 414 0.63 -6.13 2.67
N HIS A 415 1.35 -7.25 2.64
CA HIS A 415 2.45 -7.54 3.58
C HIS A 415 3.65 -6.57 3.51
N SER A 416 3.89 -5.93 2.36
CA SER A 416 5.01 -4.98 2.16
C SER A 416 4.59 -3.52 1.98
N LEU A 417 3.32 -3.22 1.68
CA LEU A 417 2.87 -1.87 1.33
C LEU A 417 2.26 -1.10 2.50
N TRP A 418 1.96 -1.77 3.61
CA TRP A 418 1.40 -1.14 4.82
C TRP A 418 2.18 0.09 5.30
N GLN A 419 3.50 0.15 5.09
CA GLN A 419 4.31 1.33 5.46
C GLN A 419 3.89 2.58 4.68
N LEU A 420 3.59 2.44 3.38
CA LEU A 420 3.10 3.55 2.56
C LEU A 420 1.73 4.02 3.07
N GLY A 421 0.88 3.05 3.46
CA GLY A 421 -0.45 3.31 4.03
C GLY A 421 -0.41 4.23 5.25
N VAL A 422 0.63 4.13 6.09
CA VAL A 422 0.76 4.95 7.31
C VAL A 422 0.79 6.44 6.96
N ASP A 423 1.59 6.81 5.98
CA ASP A 423 1.74 8.20 5.57
C ASP A 423 0.45 8.74 4.95
N TYR A 424 -0.31 7.93 4.19
CA TYR A 424 -1.64 8.34 3.72
C TYR A 424 -2.61 8.65 4.87
N PHE A 425 -2.57 7.84 5.94
CA PHE A 425 -3.38 8.12 7.14
C PHE A 425 -2.96 9.41 7.85
N ASP A 426 -1.67 9.77 7.85
CA ASP A 426 -1.21 11.02 8.48
C ASP A 426 -1.77 12.27 7.78
N TYR A 427 -2.01 12.20 6.46
CA TYR A 427 -2.60 13.30 5.69
C TYR A 427 -4.14 13.26 5.63
N CYS A 428 -4.79 12.47 6.49
CA CYS A 428 -6.23 12.43 6.71
C CYS A 428 -6.59 13.18 8.02
N PRO A 429 -7.18 14.38 7.96
CA PRO A 429 -7.23 15.30 9.10
C PRO A 429 -8.17 14.90 10.25
N LYS A 430 -9.26 14.16 9.98
CA LYS A 430 -10.30 13.85 10.98
C LYS A 430 -10.22 12.42 11.48
N LEU A 431 -10.19 11.45 10.55
CA LEU A 431 -10.30 10.02 10.83
C LEU A 431 -8.99 9.26 10.62
N GLY A 432 -7.95 9.92 10.10
CA GLY A 432 -6.65 9.31 9.81
C GLY A 432 -6.01 8.62 11.01
N ARG A 433 -5.88 9.36 12.12
CA ARG A 433 -5.24 8.83 13.34
C ARG A 433 -5.98 7.63 13.92
N VAL A 434 -7.31 7.73 14.07
CA VAL A 434 -8.12 6.64 14.62
C VAL A 434 -8.06 5.41 13.71
N SER A 435 -8.10 5.62 12.39
CA SER A 435 -7.97 4.54 11.42
C SER A 435 -6.59 3.86 11.50
N LEU A 436 -5.51 4.63 11.61
CA LEU A 436 -4.16 4.11 11.77
C LEU A 436 -4.03 3.28 13.06
N GLU A 437 -4.57 3.77 14.17
CA GLU A 437 -4.59 3.08 15.47
C GLU A 437 -5.27 1.70 15.37
N LEU A 438 -6.35 1.58 14.61
CA LEU A 438 -7.07 0.31 14.41
C LEU A 438 -6.33 -0.66 13.47
N HIS A 439 -5.68 -0.14 12.42
CA HIS A 439 -5.02 -0.97 11.41
C HIS A 439 -3.64 -1.46 11.85
N ILE A 440 -2.89 -0.66 12.62
CA ILE A 440 -1.52 -0.98 13.01
C ILE A 440 -1.45 -2.25 13.88
N GLU A 441 -2.44 -2.46 14.74
CA GLU A 441 -2.50 -3.64 15.62
C GLU A 441 -2.78 -4.94 14.87
N ARG A 442 -3.36 -4.85 13.67
CA ARG A 442 -3.70 -6.00 12.82
C ARG A 442 -2.53 -6.47 11.96
N ILE A 443 -1.42 -5.73 11.93
CA ILE A 443 -0.26 -6.09 11.12
C ILE A 443 0.34 -7.42 11.63
N PRO A 444 0.51 -8.44 10.77
CA PRO A 444 1.10 -9.70 11.20
C PRO A 444 2.59 -9.52 11.56
N LEU A 445 2.92 -9.73 12.83
CA LEU A 445 4.26 -9.58 13.41
C LEU A 445 5.03 -10.91 13.36
N ASN A 446 5.39 -11.31 12.14
CA ASN A 446 6.07 -12.59 11.90
C ASN A 446 7.55 -12.55 12.29
N THR A 447 8.21 -11.40 12.13
CA THR A 447 9.63 -11.21 12.42
C THR A 447 9.84 -10.07 13.43
N GLU A 448 10.92 -10.17 14.21
CA GLU A 448 11.30 -9.14 15.19
C GLU A 448 11.65 -7.81 14.53
N GLN A 449 12.32 -7.84 13.37
CA GLN A 449 12.59 -6.64 12.58
C GLN A 449 11.32 -5.91 12.17
N LYS A 450 10.27 -6.64 11.76
CA LYS A 450 8.98 -6.04 11.40
C LYS A 450 8.31 -5.43 12.63
N ALA A 451 8.36 -6.11 13.78
CA ALA A 451 7.86 -5.58 15.05
C ALA A 451 8.56 -4.28 15.46
N LEU A 452 9.89 -4.23 15.39
CA LEU A 452 10.65 -3.00 15.70
C LEU A 452 10.31 -1.85 14.76
N LYS A 453 10.08 -2.12 13.46
CA LYS A 453 9.63 -1.09 12.50
C LYS A 453 8.25 -0.54 12.87
N VAL A 454 7.29 -1.41 13.19
CA VAL A 454 5.95 -1.00 13.61
C VAL A 454 6.02 -0.17 14.90
N LEU A 455 6.80 -0.61 15.89
CA LEU A 455 6.96 0.12 17.14
C LEU A 455 7.59 1.50 16.94
N ARG A 456 8.61 1.61 16.08
CA ARG A 456 9.22 2.90 15.74
C ARG A 456 8.20 3.86 15.13
N ILE A 457 7.34 3.36 14.24
CA ILE A 457 6.26 4.15 13.61
C ILE A 457 5.27 4.65 14.67
N CYS A 458 4.86 3.80 15.61
CA CYS A 458 3.97 4.16 16.70
C CYS A 458 4.63 5.18 17.67
N GLU A 459 5.91 5.00 18.00
CA GLU A 459 6.66 5.89 18.89
C GLU A 459 6.84 7.29 18.30
N GLN A 460 7.16 7.38 17.00
CA GLN A 460 7.25 8.65 16.28
C GLN A 460 5.92 9.43 16.30
N ARG A 461 4.78 8.72 16.36
CA ARG A 461 3.43 9.29 16.36
C ARG A 461 2.78 9.34 17.74
N GLN A 462 3.54 9.07 18.81
CA GLN A 462 3.08 9.09 20.21
C GLN A 462 1.87 8.16 20.47
N MET A 463 1.81 7.02 19.79
CA MET A 463 0.75 6.00 19.91
C MET A 463 1.06 5.02 21.07
N THR A 464 1.04 5.53 22.30
CA THR A 464 1.52 4.81 23.50
C THR A 464 0.72 3.55 23.82
N GLU A 465 -0.59 3.57 23.58
CA GLU A 465 -1.47 2.43 23.84
C GLU A 465 -1.18 1.28 22.86
N GLN A 466 -0.98 1.60 21.58
CA GLN A 466 -0.63 0.62 20.56
C GLN A 466 0.77 0.04 20.80
N VAL A 467 1.74 0.87 21.22
CA VAL A 467 3.07 0.38 21.65
C VAL A 467 2.93 -0.64 22.77
N ARG A 468 2.13 -0.33 23.80
CA ARG A 468 1.88 -1.23 24.93
C ARG A 468 1.22 -2.53 24.46
N SER A 469 0.16 -2.43 23.68
CA SER A 469 -0.60 -3.57 23.12
C SER A 469 0.32 -4.51 22.31
N ILE A 470 1.08 -3.95 21.37
CA ILE A 470 2.02 -4.69 20.53
C ILE A 470 3.11 -5.37 21.37
N CYS A 471 3.71 -4.66 22.33
CA CYS A 471 4.74 -5.23 23.19
C CYS A 471 4.19 -6.40 24.03
N LYS A 472 2.94 -6.33 24.53
CA LYS A 472 2.31 -7.45 25.24
C LYS A 472 2.14 -8.69 24.34
N ILE A 473 1.71 -8.51 23.10
CA ILE A 473 1.56 -9.61 22.13
C ILE A 473 2.92 -10.27 21.85
N LEU A 474 3.97 -9.46 21.65
CA LEU A 474 5.34 -9.95 21.43
C LEU A 474 5.89 -10.68 22.66
N ALA A 475 5.64 -10.16 23.86
CA ALA A 475 6.04 -10.78 25.11
C ALA A 475 5.39 -12.16 25.26
N MET A 476 4.08 -12.28 25.04
CA MET A 476 3.35 -13.55 25.05
C MET A 476 3.89 -14.55 24.02
N LYS A 477 4.17 -14.09 22.80
CA LYS A 477 4.76 -14.94 21.74
C LYS A 477 6.16 -15.44 22.11
N ALA A 478 6.98 -14.60 22.76
CA ALA A 478 8.30 -14.98 23.23
C ALA A 478 8.23 -16.02 24.38
N VAL A 479 7.31 -15.85 25.33
CA VAL A 479 7.05 -16.82 26.41
C VAL A 479 6.64 -18.20 25.84
N ARG A 480 5.77 -18.23 24.83
CA ARG A 480 5.36 -19.48 24.15
C ARG A 480 6.51 -20.18 23.44
N ASN A 481 7.46 -19.41 22.89
CA ASN A 481 8.63 -19.93 22.20
C ASN A 481 9.83 -20.21 23.13
N ASN A 482 9.62 -20.22 24.45
CA ASN A 482 10.65 -20.44 25.47
C ASN A 482 11.85 -19.46 25.38
N ARG A 483 11.62 -18.24 24.89
CA ARG A 483 12.62 -17.16 24.83
C ARG A 483 12.36 -16.16 25.95
N LEU A 484 12.84 -16.47 27.15
CA LEU A 484 12.54 -15.71 28.37
C LEU A 484 13.16 -14.31 28.37
N GLY A 485 14.40 -14.14 27.89
CA GLY A 485 15.02 -12.83 27.80
C GLY A 485 14.25 -11.88 26.88
N SER A 486 13.92 -12.34 25.67
CA SER A 486 13.08 -11.55 24.76
C SER A 486 11.72 -11.24 25.37
N ALA A 487 11.08 -12.21 26.04
CA ALA A 487 9.81 -11.97 26.72
C ALA A 487 9.93 -10.85 27.75
N LEU A 488 10.92 -10.92 28.64
CA LEU A 488 11.13 -9.94 29.69
C LEU A 488 11.40 -8.53 29.14
N SER A 489 12.24 -8.43 28.10
CA SER A 489 12.51 -7.16 27.41
C SER A 489 11.22 -6.52 26.87
N TRP A 490 10.36 -7.31 26.21
CA TRP A 490 9.07 -6.82 25.72
C TRP A 490 8.11 -6.43 26.86
N SER A 491 8.09 -7.17 27.97
CA SER A 491 7.30 -6.84 29.18
C SER A 491 7.69 -5.49 29.76
N ILE A 492 9.00 -5.23 29.85
CA ILE A 492 9.56 -3.98 30.37
C ILE A 492 9.15 -2.82 29.47
N ARG A 493 9.29 -2.99 28.16
CA ARG A 493 8.87 -1.97 27.18
C ARG A 493 7.36 -1.72 27.22
N ALA A 494 6.55 -2.75 27.46
CA ALA A 494 5.11 -2.62 27.66
C ALA A 494 4.74 -1.93 29.00
N LYS A 495 5.69 -1.80 29.93
CA LYS A 495 5.44 -1.39 31.33
C LYS A 495 4.38 -2.26 32.01
N ASP A 496 4.37 -3.56 31.70
CA ASP A 496 3.43 -4.52 32.28
C ASP A 496 4.06 -5.22 33.49
N ALA A 497 3.80 -4.70 34.69
CA ALA A 497 4.34 -5.23 35.94
C ALA A 497 3.90 -6.67 36.23
N ALA A 498 2.64 -7.02 35.95
CA ALA A 498 2.12 -8.36 36.18
C ALA A 498 2.79 -9.38 35.27
N PHE A 499 2.95 -9.05 33.98
CA PHE A 499 3.63 -9.92 33.03
C PHE A 499 5.13 -10.01 33.30
N ALA A 500 5.77 -8.91 33.72
CA ALA A 500 7.17 -8.92 34.17
C ALA A 500 7.38 -9.86 35.37
N THR A 501 6.46 -9.88 36.33
CA THR A 501 6.47 -10.84 37.46
C THR A 501 6.35 -12.28 36.97
N LEU A 502 5.41 -12.58 36.08
CA LEU A 502 5.22 -13.92 35.53
C LEU A 502 6.49 -14.45 34.81
N VAL A 503 7.13 -13.60 34.00
CA VAL A 503 8.37 -13.98 33.31
C VAL A 503 9.52 -14.15 34.30
N SER A 504 9.61 -13.28 35.30
CA SER A 504 10.63 -13.37 36.35
C SER A 504 10.48 -14.65 37.17
N ASP A 505 9.26 -15.07 37.49
CA ASP A 505 9.00 -16.35 38.17
C ASP A 505 9.45 -17.56 37.35
N ARG A 506 9.31 -17.49 36.03
CA ARG A 506 9.79 -18.55 35.16
C ARG A 506 11.31 -18.61 35.11
N PHE A 507 12.01 -17.47 35.11
CA PHE A 507 13.48 -17.45 35.26
C PHE A 507 13.94 -18.08 36.57
N LEU A 508 13.27 -17.77 37.68
CA LEU A 508 13.62 -18.34 38.99
C LEU A 508 13.35 -19.84 39.04
N ARG A 509 12.26 -20.32 38.41
CA ARG A 509 11.98 -21.75 38.31
C ARG A 509 13.02 -22.49 37.48
N ASP A 510 13.36 -21.95 36.30
CA ASP A 510 14.41 -22.52 35.45
C ASP A 510 15.74 -22.60 36.21
N TYR A 511 16.04 -21.60 37.05
CA TYR A 511 17.21 -21.64 37.93
C TYR A 511 17.11 -22.74 38.99
N CYS A 512 15.96 -22.91 39.67
CA CYS A 512 15.79 -24.00 40.64
C CYS A 512 15.98 -25.39 40.01
N GLU A 513 15.56 -25.57 38.76
CA GLU A 513 15.66 -26.87 38.07
C GLU A 513 17.05 -27.14 37.49
N ARG A 514 17.75 -26.10 37.00
CA ARG A 514 19.01 -26.26 36.24
C ARG A 514 20.26 -25.75 36.95
N GLY A 515 20.10 -24.92 37.98
CA GLY A 515 21.19 -24.25 38.70
C GLY A 515 21.88 -23.13 37.91
N CYS A 516 21.30 -22.65 36.81
CA CYS A 516 21.88 -21.58 36.00
C CYS A 516 20.81 -20.69 35.36
N PHE A 517 21.15 -19.42 35.13
CA PHE A 517 20.28 -18.47 34.43
C PHE A 517 20.48 -18.52 32.91
N SER A 518 19.37 -18.46 32.18
CA SER A 518 19.34 -18.12 30.76
C SER A 518 19.47 -16.61 30.56
N ASP A 519 20.00 -16.16 29.41
CA ASP A 519 20.04 -14.75 28.99
C ASP A 519 20.66 -13.76 30.02
N LEU A 520 21.86 -14.09 30.54
CA LEU A 520 22.57 -13.32 31.58
C LEU A 520 22.74 -11.83 31.26
N ASP A 521 23.11 -11.51 30.01
CA ASP A 521 23.38 -10.14 29.58
C ASP A 521 22.17 -9.22 29.76
N LEU A 522 20.95 -9.73 29.61
CA LEU A 522 19.75 -8.92 29.78
C LEU A 522 19.50 -8.61 31.26
N ILE A 523 19.63 -9.62 32.12
CA ILE A 523 19.38 -9.50 33.57
C ILE A 523 20.43 -8.56 34.20
N ASP A 524 21.68 -8.66 33.73
CA ASP A 524 22.78 -7.79 34.18
C ASP A 524 22.56 -6.31 33.77
N ASN A 525 21.76 -6.04 32.74
CA ASN A 525 21.51 -4.70 32.19
C ASN A 525 20.08 -4.17 32.42
N LEU A 526 19.36 -4.65 33.45
CA LEU A 526 18.00 -4.17 33.74
C LEU A 526 17.93 -2.70 34.16
N GLY A 527 18.96 -2.19 34.85
CA GLY A 527 19.03 -0.78 35.27
C GLY A 527 17.76 -0.33 36.04
N PRO A 528 17.19 0.85 35.72
CA PRO A 528 15.96 1.33 36.36
C PRO A 528 14.73 0.44 36.13
N ALA A 529 14.73 -0.43 35.13
CA ALA A 529 13.59 -1.29 34.83
C ALA A 529 13.32 -2.34 35.92
N MET A 530 14.29 -2.61 36.79
CA MET A 530 14.10 -3.49 37.95
C MET A 530 12.90 -3.07 38.79
N MET A 531 12.64 -1.76 38.91
CA MET A 531 11.56 -1.20 39.72
C MET A 531 10.17 -1.35 39.11
N LEU A 532 10.06 -2.05 37.98
CA LEU A 532 8.76 -2.36 37.38
C LEU A 532 7.96 -3.36 38.22
N SER A 533 8.63 -4.32 38.88
CA SER A 533 7.98 -5.23 39.83
C SER A 533 8.95 -5.75 40.88
N ASP A 534 8.41 -6.10 42.05
CA ASP A 534 9.18 -6.68 43.16
C ASP A 534 9.92 -7.95 42.72
N ARG A 535 9.23 -8.82 41.98
CA ARG A 535 9.83 -10.07 41.50
C ARG A 535 10.98 -9.86 40.50
N LEU A 536 10.86 -8.84 39.65
CA LEU A 536 11.94 -8.46 38.73
C LEU A 536 13.11 -7.81 39.48
N THR A 537 12.81 -7.03 40.52
CA THR A 537 13.81 -6.47 41.44
C THR A 537 14.61 -7.59 42.09
N PHE A 538 13.92 -8.60 42.64
CA PHE A 538 14.55 -9.77 43.22
C PHE A 538 15.43 -10.50 42.21
N LEU A 539 14.93 -10.78 41.01
CA LEU A 539 15.70 -11.46 39.95
C LEU A 539 17.00 -10.71 39.62
N GLY A 540 16.93 -9.39 39.39
CA GLY A 540 18.11 -8.57 39.07
C GLY A 540 19.12 -8.51 40.23
N LYS A 541 18.64 -8.35 41.47
CA LYS A 541 19.51 -8.33 42.65
C LYS A 541 20.13 -9.69 42.97
N TYR A 542 19.39 -10.76 42.76
CA TYR A 542 19.91 -12.10 42.96
C TYR A 542 20.97 -12.47 41.90
N ARG A 543 20.81 -11.99 40.67
CA ARG A 543 21.87 -12.07 39.67
C ARG A 543 23.10 -11.22 40.04
N GLU A 544 22.90 -10.02 40.56
CA GLU A 544 23.98 -9.17 41.08
C GLU A 544 24.77 -9.88 42.20
N PHE A 545 24.11 -10.65 43.05
CA PHE A 545 24.76 -11.52 44.05
C PHE A 545 25.73 -12.52 43.40
N HIS A 546 25.32 -13.25 42.36
CA HIS A 546 26.22 -14.18 41.67
C HIS A 546 27.39 -13.49 40.97
N ARG A 547 27.19 -12.26 40.47
CA ARG A 547 28.28 -11.44 39.91
C ARG A 547 29.30 -11.07 40.98
N LEU A 548 28.84 -10.56 42.13
CA LEU A 548 29.73 -10.24 43.27
C LEU A 548 30.47 -11.47 43.80
N TYR A 549 29.78 -12.61 43.85
CA TYR A 549 30.39 -13.89 44.22
C TYR A 549 31.49 -14.31 43.23
N GLY A 550 31.25 -14.20 41.92
CA GLY A 550 32.23 -14.48 40.87
C GLY A 550 33.44 -13.53 40.89
N GLU A 551 33.23 -12.27 41.25
CA GLU A 551 34.27 -11.25 41.48
C GLU A 551 35.06 -11.45 42.79
N LYS A 552 34.74 -12.49 43.59
CA LYS A 552 35.30 -12.77 44.92
C LYS A 552 35.05 -11.68 45.96
N ARG A 553 34.04 -10.83 45.74
CA ARG A 553 33.57 -9.82 46.70
C ARG A 553 32.58 -10.43 47.68
N PHE A 554 33.06 -11.39 48.46
CA PHE A 554 32.19 -12.26 49.26
C PHE A 554 31.41 -11.56 50.36
N VAL A 555 31.98 -10.52 51.00
CA VAL A 555 31.29 -9.74 52.05
C VAL A 555 30.10 -8.99 51.46
N ASP A 556 30.29 -8.33 50.32
CA ASP A 556 29.22 -7.61 49.62
C ASP A 556 28.14 -8.57 49.13
N ALA A 557 28.54 -9.74 48.60
CA ALA A 557 27.62 -10.79 48.18
C ALA A 557 26.78 -11.33 49.36
N ALA A 558 27.41 -11.61 50.51
CA ALA A 558 26.75 -12.07 51.72
C ALA A 558 25.72 -11.04 52.23
N SER A 559 26.09 -9.76 52.27
CA SER A 559 25.17 -8.68 52.67
C SER A 559 23.98 -8.56 51.71
N LEU A 560 24.21 -8.69 50.40
CA LEU A 560 23.14 -8.62 49.40
C LEU A 560 22.18 -9.82 49.49
N LEU A 561 22.72 -11.03 49.69
CA LEU A 561 21.92 -12.25 49.85
C LEU A 561 21.02 -12.16 51.09
N LEU A 562 21.57 -11.72 52.22
CA LEU A 562 20.79 -11.51 53.45
C LEU A 562 19.71 -10.44 53.25
N SER A 563 20.02 -9.35 52.56
CA SER A 563 19.04 -8.31 52.23
C SER A 563 17.91 -8.85 51.36
N LEU A 564 18.20 -9.73 50.39
CA LEU A 564 17.18 -10.36 49.55
C LEU A 564 16.25 -11.29 50.33
N MET A 565 16.76 -11.98 51.34
CA MET A 565 15.95 -12.83 52.21
C MET A 565 15.06 -12.03 53.16
N THR A 566 15.60 -10.99 53.79
CA THR A 566 14.91 -10.20 54.81
C THR A 566 13.93 -9.18 54.22
N SER A 567 14.15 -8.72 52.99
CA SER A 567 13.34 -7.67 52.34
C SER A 567 11.92 -8.10 51.89
N GLN A 568 11.49 -9.34 52.12
CA GLN A 568 10.19 -9.91 51.68
C GLN A 568 9.94 -9.89 50.16
N ILE A 569 10.93 -9.50 49.35
CA ILE A 569 10.82 -9.45 47.87
C ILE A 569 10.98 -10.87 47.29
N ALA A 570 11.71 -11.74 47.97
CA ALA A 570 11.97 -13.12 47.56
C ALA A 570 10.73 -14.03 47.72
N PRO A 571 10.30 -14.77 46.68
CA PRO A 571 9.27 -15.80 46.82
C PRO A 571 9.64 -16.86 47.86
N ARG A 572 8.70 -17.23 48.74
CA ARG A 572 8.90 -18.30 49.72
C ARG A 572 9.35 -19.62 49.09
N SER A 573 8.86 -19.96 47.91
CA SER A 573 9.27 -21.17 47.16
C SER A 573 10.75 -21.16 46.74
N PHE A 574 11.42 -20.01 46.77
CA PHE A 574 12.81 -19.84 46.36
C PHE A 574 13.77 -19.70 47.55
N TRP A 575 13.24 -19.59 48.78
CA TRP A 575 14.05 -19.41 49.99
C TRP A 575 15.01 -20.58 50.25
N MET A 576 14.60 -21.82 49.99
CA MET A 576 15.48 -22.99 50.11
C MET A 576 16.69 -22.88 49.17
N THR A 577 16.48 -22.41 47.95
CA THR A 577 17.54 -22.17 46.96
C THR A 577 18.50 -21.06 47.43
N LEU A 578 17.96 -19.93 47.92
CA LEU A 578 18.78 -18.84 48.49
C LEU A 578 19.66 -19.30 49.64
N LEU A 579 19.09 -20.08 50.57
CA LEU A 579 19.81 -20.64 51.71
C LEU A 579 20.89 -21.61 51.24
N THR A 580 20.58 -22.48 50.28
CA THR A 580 21.54 -23.42 49.69
C THR A 580 22.71 -22.67 49.03
N ASP A 581 22.43 -21.58 48.32
CA ASP A 581 23.46 -20.73 47.70
C ASP A 581 24.27 -19.90 48.70
N ALA A 582 23.80 -19.79 49.96
CA ALA A 582 24.57 -19.24 51.06
C ALA A 582 25.61 -20.23 51.62
N LEU A 583 25.42 -21.55 51.43
CA LEU A 583 26.32 -22.60 51.98
C LEU A 583 27.80 -22.36 51.64
N PRO A 584 28.17 -22.07 50.38
CA PRO A 584 29.59 -21.87 50.03
C PRO A 584 30.20 -20.64 50.71
N LEU A 585 29.39 -19.65 51.12
CA LEU A 585 29.83 -18.48 51.87
C LEU A 585 29.94 -18.76 53.38
N LEU A 586 29.06 -19.61 53.91
CA LEU A 586 29.07 -20.06 55.31
C LEU A 586 30.25 -21.00 55.62
N GLU A 587 30.70 -21.79 54.65
CA GLU A 587 31.80 -22.74 54.81
C GLU A 587 33.19 -22.18 54.43
N GLN A 588 33.30 -20.87 54.17
CA GLN A 588 34.59 -20.24 53.90
C GLN A 588 35.53 -20.31 55.13
N LYS A 589 36.84 -20.38 54.87
CA LYS A 589 37.85 -20.36 55.95
C LYS A 589 37.85 -19.06 56.76
N GLN A 590 37.44 -17.96 56.13
CA GLN A 590 37.25 -16.67 56.78
C GLN A 590 35.77 -16.49 57.06
N VAL A 591 35.45 -16.03 58.27
CA VAL A 591 34.06 -15.69 58.63
C VAL A 591 33.57 -14.56 57.73
N ILE A 592 32.51 -14.81 56.96
CA ILE A 592 31.92 -13.82 56.04
C ILE A 592 30.62 -13.25 56.61
N PHE A 593 29.78 -14.10 57.21
CA PHE A 593 28.59 -13.68 57.95
C PHE A 593 28.93 -13.48 59.42
N SER A 594 28.56 -12.34 59.99
CA SER A 594 28.65 -12.07 61.44
C SER A 594 27.70 -12.95 62.25
N ALA A 595 27.85 -12.95 63.58
CA ALA A 595 26.95 -13.68 64.48
C ALA A 595 25.49 -13.22 64.27
N GLU A 596 25.24 -11.91 64.22
CA GLU A 596 23.91 -11.32 63.96
C GLU A 596 23.33 -11.75 62.61
N GLN A 597 24.12 -11.67 61.54
CA GLN A 597 23.68 -12.09 60.21
C GLN A 597 23.41 -13.61 60.13
N THR A 598 24.15 -14.40 60.89
CA THR A 598 23.95 -15.86 60.98
C THR A 598 22.65 -16.18 61.73
N TYR A 599 22.32 -15.45 62.80
CA TYR A 599 21.04 -15.59 63.50
C TYR A 599 19.84 -15.27 62.58
N GLU A 600 19.93 -14.24 61.74
CA GLU A 600 18.88 -13.92 60.78
C GLU A 600 18.69 -15.02 59.72
N LEU A 601 19.77 -15.65 59.24
CA LEU A 601 19.69 -16.81 58.33
C LEU A 601 19.08 -18.04 59.03
N MET A 602 19.44 -18.29 60.30
CA MET A 602 18.83 -19.36 61.10
C MET A 602 17.33 -19.14 61.26
N ARG A 603 16.90 -17.90 61.56
CA ARG A 603 15.49 -17.52 61.63
C ARG A 603 14.75 -17.79 60.32
N CYS A 604 15.34 -17.41 59.18
CA CYS A 604 14.74 -17.68 57.87
C CYS A 604 14.58 -19.18 57.58
N LEU A 605 15.56 -20.00 57.99
CA LEU A 605 15.48 -21.46 57.88
C LEU A 605 14.39 -22.04 58.78
N GLU A 606 14.27 -21.56 60.01
CA GLU A 606 13.22 -21.96 60.95
C GLU A 606 11.82 -21.61 60.42
N ASP A 607 11.63 -20.38 59.91
CA ASP A 607 10.38 -19.93 59.30
C ASP A 607 9.96 -20.81 58.12
N LEU A 608 10.93 -21.25 57.30
CA LEU A 608 10.68 -22.14 56.16
C LEU A 608 10.27 -23.55 56.61
N THR A 609 10.89 -24.07 57.66
CA THR A 609 10.57 -25.40 58.21
C THR A 609 9.25 -25.43 59.00
N SER A 610 8.87 -24.30 59.60
CA SER A 610 7.67 -24.17 60.45
C SER A 610 6.37 -23.94 59.66
N GLY A 611 6.45 -23.58 58.37
CA GLY A 611 5.31 -23.24 57.52
C GLY A 611 4.68 -24.38 56.70
N ARG A 612 5.11 -25.64 56.87
CA ARG A 612 4.55 -26.79 56.13
C ARG A 612 3.22 -27.25 56.77
N PRO A 613 2.09 -27.29 56.05
CA PRO A 613 0.89 -27.95 56.54
C PRO A 613 1.08 -29.47 56.54
N GLU A 614 0.95 -30.09 57.71
CA GLU A 614 0.82 -31.54 57.86
C GLU A 614 -0.51 -31.99 57.23
N HIS A 615 -0.62 -32.34 55.95
CA HIS A 615 -1.74 -33.19 55.45
C HIS A 615 -1.53 -33.79 54.04
N GLY A 616 -1.74 -35.10 53.93
CA GLY A 616 -2.00 -35.88 52.70
C GLY A 616 -1.02 -37.04 52.48
N GLU A 617 -1.50 -38.27 52.27
CA GLU A 617 -0.65 -39.43 51.96
C GLU A 617 0.26 -39.13 50.75
N PRO A 618 1.60 -39.25 50.89
CA PRO A 618 2.52 -38.83 49.85
C PRO A 618 2.65 -39.88 48.73
N ASP A 619 2.66 -39.40 47.50
CA ASP A 619 2.99 -40.20 46.32
C ASP A 619 4.49 -40.61 46.35
N ALA A 620 4.89 -41.70 45.70
CA ALA A 620 6.27 -42.22 45.79
C ALA A 620 7.37 -41.23 45.35
N GLN A 621 7.02 -40.24 44.52
CA GLN A 621 7.90 -39.14 44.12
C GLN A 621 8.02 -38.03 45.16
N GLN A 622 6.98 -37.78 45.96
CA GLN A 622 7.03 -36.80 47.06
C GLN A 622 7.97 -37.26 48.19
N LEU A 623 8.03 -38.57 48.44
CA LEU A 623 8.91 -39.16 49.45
C LEU A 623 10.41 -38.98 49.13
N GLN A 624 10.81 -39.04 47.86
CA GLN A 624 12.22 -38.82 47.46
C GLN A 624 12.61 -37.34 47.52
N ASP A 625 11.72 -36.44 47.08
CA ASP A 625 11.97 -35.01 47.16
C ASP A 625 12.03 -34.51 48.61
N ASP A 626 11.19 -35.05 49.49
CA ASP A 626 11.25 -34.76 50.93
C ASP A 626 12.57 -35.20 51.57
N ASP A 627 13.12 -36.36 51.17
CA ASP A 627 14.40 -36.88 51.70
C ASP A 627 15.62 -36.05 51.24
N ILE A 628 15.55 -35.48 50.03
CA ILE A 628 16.56 -34.56 49.52
C ILE A 628 16.46 -33.20 50.24
N GLU A 629 15.25 -32.70 50.49
CA GLU A 629 15.06 -31.45 51.20
C GLU A 629 15.42 -31.53 52.68
N THR A 630 15.13 -32.64 53.37
CA THR A 630 15.58 -32.87 54.76
C THR A 630 17.11 -32.87 54.84
N THR A 631 17.78 -33.55 53.91
CA THR A 631 19.25 -33.54 53.80
C THR A 631 19.80 -32.11 53.62
N LYS A 632 19.18 -31.30 52.74
CA LYS A 632 19.58 -29.88 52.55
C LYS A 632 19.42 -29.07 53.84
N VAL A 633 18.32 -29.27 54.58
CA VAL A 633 18.07 -28.59 55.86
C VAL A 633 19.12 -28.97 56.90
N GLU A 634 19.51 -30.25 57.00
CA GLU A 634 20.56 -30.69 57.92
C GLU A 634 21.93 -30.08 57.57
N MET A 635 22.29 -30.05 56.28
CA MET A 635 23.51 -29.39 55.81
C MET A 635 23.53 -27.90 56.17
N LEU A 636 22.41 -27.21 55.96
CA LEU A 636 22.26 -25.79 56.31
C LEU A 636 22.42 -25.55 57.82
N ARG A 637 21.78 -26.37 58.67
CA ARG A 637 21.93 -26.28 60.12
C ARG A 637 23.38 -26.46 60.56
N LEU A 638 24.09 -27.41 59.97
CA LEU A 638 25.49 -27.67 60.28
C LEU A 638 26.41 -26.51 59.86
N ALA A 639 26.22 -25.98 58.64
CA ALA A 639 27.00 -24.86 58.13
C ALA A 639 26.75 -23.57 58.95
N LEU A 640 25.48 -23.28 59.29
CA LEU A 640 25.11 -22.14 60.12
C LEU A 640 25.72 -22.25 61.54
N ALA A 641 25.67 -23.42 62.17
CA ALA A 641 26.27 -23.64 63.49
C ALA A 641 27.80 -23.46 63.49
N ARG A 642 28.47 -23.94 62.44
CA ARG A 642 29.93 -23.77 62.26
C ARG A 642 30.30 -22.31 62.03
N ASN A 643 29.59 -21.61 61.16
CA ASN A 643 29.84 -20.19 60.92
C ASN A 643 29.58 -19.37 62.19
N LEU A 644 28.49 -19.64 62.93
CA LEU A 644 28.18 -18.95 64.19
C LEU A 644 29.30 -19.13 65.23
N ALA A 645 29.79 -20.36 65.41
CA ALA A 645 30.90 -20.63 66.31
C ALA A 645 32.17 -19.86 65.88
N GLY A 646 32.48 -19.84 64.59
CA GLY A 646 33.61 -19.09 64.05
C GLY A 646 33.46 -17.57 64.19
N ALA A 647 32.26 -17.04 63.96
CA ALA A 647 31.94 -15.62 64.06
C ALA A 647 32.06 -15.12 65.50
N ILE A 648 31.48 -15.83 66.47
CA ILE A 648 31.58 -15.49 67.90
C ILE A 648 33.04 -15.45 68.36
N ILE A 649 33.86 -16.44 67.95
CA ILE A 649 35.29 -16.46 68.29
C ILE A 649 36.01 -15.25 67.68
N ARG A 650 35.74 -14.93 66.41
CA ARG A 650 36.41 -13.83 65.71
C ARG A 650 35.99 -12.46 66.23
N GLU A 651 34.71 -12.23 66.44
CA GLU A 651 34.14 -10.98 66.95
C GLU A 651 34.57 -10.76 68.41
N GLY A 652 34.46 -11.79 69.26
CA GLY A 652 34.95 -11.74 70.64
C GLY A 652 36.46 -11.57 70.77
N SER A 653 37.24 -11.96 69.76
CA SER A 653 38.70 -11.70 69.71
C SER A 653 39.04 -10.28 69.25
N LEU A 654 38.17 -9.62 68.49
CA LEU A 654 38.33 -8.26 67.99
C LEU A 654 37.83 -7.20 68.99
N GLU A 655 36.82 -7.50 69.80
CA GLU A 655 36.35 -6.63 70.90
C GLU A 655 37.29 -6.65 72.13
N GLY A 656 38.23 -7.59 72.18
CA GLY A 656 39.21 -7.75 73.25
C GLY A 656 40.60 -7.16 72.97
N SER A 657 40.80 -6.44 71.87
CA SER A 657 42.00 -5.65 71.54
C SER A 657 41.63 -4.18 71.36
#